data_AF-A0A970Q6A9-F1
#
_entry.id   AF-A0A970Q6A9-F1
#
_cell.length_a   1.000
_cell.length_b   1.000
_cell.length_c   1.000
_cell.angle_alpha   90.00
_cell.angle_beta   90.00
_cell.angle_gamma   90.00
#
_symmetry.space_group_name_H-M   'P 1'
#
loop_
_entity.id
_entity.type
_entity.pdbx_description
1 polymer ?
#
loop_
_entity_poly.entity_id
_entity_poly.type
_entity_poly.pdbx_seq_one_letter_code
_entity_poly.pdbx_strand_id
1 'polypeptide(L)'
;MATRLHIALVTPFSWSVPSAVNQHVADLARALKARGHLPVVVTSSDAAPDQQRMPVLFHRTRGRVITLLDGYRRGANADPLLLPLAGVGPLEPEAGIPVVPLGSSFPVRLSGGVANLGLPVDITSRLEKLMVGAGFDLVHVHEPLAPSLSFTGLRETRSPVVATFHLTPVGVATYELAQSVLDRFFLRLDARLVTFPTGREMMEDLYPGEYEVVSCGTGIAPSPLHAGRPVPARRSSSSDTFGLYVYRGDGRRSYRALVRSLLAVFPEQVDYVAVALHRASVARWVPRAVPRKLKSQISLYEFDTPDELLPLYRAASFAILPFLGGEWLCTAVAEAVVSGCPLVGPDLPPVSDHLNGVLEDTVGDAVEGTVFMPAESGSLGETIERVLAGSREGGSASRSSDAPGGTYGTAAGACTMAEVAGRLEEIYLRTIASTSGRHGLSAKTPAAGHSLHVRGIGEVSTRRRMRHAAAGTVRPDWINADLHIHSEYSKDCVTPIEAILETAREIGLGAIAIADHNEIEGAVIARDTAGGDPFVIVAEEVKTSEGEVIGLFLKERIPPALSFDETLSLIKEQGGLVYVPHPFDALRTTPSYRALVDNLHRIDVIEIYNAKVALSSFNLSAERFAAKYNIVAGAGSDAHVLQALGTAMIRMPSFTDPQSFMAALWEADIIARRKNLLYLQSLKLLRTTLDRVLPED
;
A
#
# COMPACT_ATOMS: atom_id res chain seq x y z
N MET A 1 -19.55 16.93 -7.72
CA MET A 1 -19.70 15.51 -8.10
C MET A 1 -18.59 14.74 -7.41
N ALA A 2 -18.91 13.72 -6.60
CA ALA A 2 -17.89 12.89 -5.96
C ALA A 2 -17.02 12.23 -7.04
N THR A 3 -15.71 12.32 -6.92
CA THR A 3 -14.75 11.73 -7.85
C THR A 3 -14.85 10.21 -7.79
N ARG A 4 -15.11 9.58 -8.94
CA ARG A 4 -15.14 8.12 -9.06
C ARG A 4 -13.71 7.58 -9.04
N LEU A 5 -13.32 6.92 -7.95
CA LEU A 5 -11.98 6.34 -7.77
C LEU A 5 -11.91 4.89 -8.28
N HIS A 6 -10.81 4.55 -8.96
CA HIS A 6 -10.40 3.19 -9.30
C HIS A 6 -9.38 2.68 -8.27
N ILE A 7 -9.80 1.74 -7.42
CA ILE A 7 -9.10 1.41 -6.17
C ILE A 7 -8.66 -0.05 -6.21
N ALA A 8 -7.37 -0.32 -6.00
CA ALA A 8 -6.90 -1.69 -5.76
C ALA A 8 -6.95 -2.01 -4.26
N LEU A 9 -7.69 -3.04 -3.86
CA LEU A 9 -7.69 -3.59 -2.50
C LEU A 9 -6.80 -4.83 -2.49
N VAL A 10 -5.62 -4.74 -1.88
CA VAL A 10 -4.62 -5.83 -1.86
C VAL A 10 -4.67 -6.54 -0.53
N THR A 11 -4.96 -7.84 -0.55
CA THR A 11 -4.97 -8.71 0.64
C THR A 11 -3.82 -9.72 0.57
N PRO A 12 -3.15 -10.04 1.69
CA PRO A 12 -2.04 -10.97 1.70
C PRO A 12 -2.50 -12.42 1.78
N PHE A 13 -3.76 -12.66 2.14
CA PHE A 13 -4.32 -13.99 2.38
C PHE A 13 -4.88 -14.61 1.09
N SER A 14 -4.84 -15.93 1.02
CA SER A 14 -5.50 -16.70 -0.05
C SER A 14 -7.00 -16.44 -0.04
N TRP A 15 -7.54 -15.94 -1.16
CA TRP A 15 -8.97 -15.65 -1.33
C TRP A 15 -9.85 -16.88 -1.13
N SER A 16 -9.33 -18.06 -1.48
CA SER A 16 -10.04 -19.33 -1.38
C SER A 16 -10.16 -19.90 0.05
N VAL A 17 -9.56 -19.23 1.03
CA VAL A 17 -9.55 -19.67 2.44
C VAL A 17 -10.25 -18.61 3.30
N PRO A 18 -11.17 -19.01 4.20
CA PRO A 18 -11.81 -18.08 5.12
C PRO A 18 -10.78 -17.29 5.93
N SER A 19 -10.91 -15.96 5.93
CA SER A 19 -10.08 -15.01 6.68
C SER A 19 -10.91 -13.77 6.99
N ALA A 20 -10.72 -13.19 8.17
CA ALA A 20 -11.42 -11.98 8.58
C ALA A 20 -11.01 -10.79 7.70
N VAL A 21 -9.74 -10.72 7.29
CA VAL A 21 -9.24 -9.66 6.41
C VAL A 21 -9.84 -9.78 5.01
N ASN A 22 -9.98 -10.99 4.46
CA ASN A 22 -10.67 -11.17 3.18
C ASN A 22 -12.15 -10.79 3.28
N GLN A 23 -12.82 -11.11 4.39
CA GLN A 23 -14.20 -10.69 4.62
C GLN A 23 -14.33 -9.16 4.69
N HIS A 24 -13.46 -8.51 5.47
CA HIS A 24 -13.39 -7.06 5.54
C HIS A 24 -13.17 -6.43 4.15
N VAL A 25 -12.20 -6.95 3.38
CA VAL A 25 -11.92 -6.47 2.02
C VAL A 25 -13.13 -6.64 1.10
N ALA A 26 -13.86 -7.75 1.21
CA ALA A 26 -15.07 -7.98 0.43
C ALA A 26 -16.19 -7.00 0.78
N ASP A 27 -16.45 -6.82 2.07
CA ASP A 27 -17.49 -5.90 2.54
C ASP A 27 -17.14 -4.46 2.18
N LEU A 28 -15.87 -4.07 2.34
CA LEU A 28 -15.36 -2.77 1.92
C LEU A 28 -15.52 -2.58 0.41
N ALA A 29 -15.20 -3.59 -0.40
CA ALA A 29 -15.37 -3.52 -1.84
C ALA A 29 -16.85 -3.31 -2.23
N ARG A 30 -17.79 -4.02 -1.57
CA ARG A 30 -19.23 -3.80 -1.80
C ARG A 30 -19.63 -2.37 -1.43
N ALA A 31 -19.20 -1.88 -0.27
CA ALA A 31 -19.53 -0.54 0.21
C ALA A 31 -18.95 0.56 -0.70
N LEU A 32 -17.68 0.46 -1.10
CA LEU A 32 -17.05 1.40 -2.05
C LEU A 32 -17.76 1.40 -3.41
N LYS A 33 -18.15 0.21 -3.91
CA LYS A 33 -18.92 0.12 -5.16
C LYS A 33 -20.30 0.75 -5.03
N ALA A 34 -21.00 0.55 -3.90
CA ALA A 34 -22.29 1.18 -3.63
C ALA A 34 -22.19 2.72 -3.58
N ARG A 35 -21.03 3.25 -3.18
CA ARG A 35 -20.70 4.69 -3.24
C ARG A 35 -20.31 5.19 -4.64
N GLY A 36 -20.25 4.31 -5.63
CA GLY A 36 -19.97 4.64 -7.04
C GLY A 36 -18.52 4.48 -7.46
N HIS A 37 -17.63 4.05 -6.56
CA HIS A 37 -16.23 3.76 -6.88
C HIS A 37 -16.06 2.42 -7.62
N LEU A 38 -14.83 2.15 -8.07
CA LEU A 38 -14.44 1.00 -8.86
C LEU A 38 -13.38 0.19 -8.11
N PRO A 39 -13.77 -0.61 -7.10
CA PRO A 39 -12.83 -1.46 -6.39
C PRO A 39 -12.43 -2.67 -7.24
N VAL A 40 -11.17 -3.08 -7.10
CA VAL A 40 -10.58 -4.28 -7.68
C VAL A 40 -9.82 -5.00 -6.57
N VAL A 41 -10.19 -6.23 -6.27
CA VAL A 41 -9.50 -7.04 -5.27
C VAL A 41 -8.29 -7.71 -5.93
N VAL A 42 -7.12 -7.58 -5.29
CA VAL A 42 -5.87 -8.19 -5.72
C VAL A 42 -5.41 -9.17 -4.63
N THR A 43 -5.24 -10.43 -4.99
CA THR A 43 -5.10 -11.51 -3.99
C THR A 43 -4.27 -12.69 -4.53
N SER A 44 -4.04 -13.69 -3.67
CA SER A 44 -3.63 -15.04 -4.05
C SER A 44 -4.84 -15.98 -3.96
N SER A 45 -4.82 -17.14 -4.60
CA SER A 45 -5.89 -18.13 -4.45
C SER A 45 -5.35 -19.53 -4.67
N ASP A 46 -5.79 -20.50 -3.87
CA ASP A 46 -5.41 -21.92 -4.01
C ASP A 46 -6.51 -22.75 -4.67
N ALA A 47 -7.61 -22.11 -5.10
CA ALA A 47 -8.67 -22.78 -5.81
C ALA A 47 -8.19 -23.21 -7.20
N ALA A 48 -8.37 -24.49 -7.55
CA ALA A 48 -7.92 -25.03 -8.84
C ALA A 48 -8.46 -24.24 -10.06
N PRO A 49 -9.72 -23.77 -10.07
CA PRO A 49 -10.21 -22.95 -11.19
C PRO A 49 -9.52 -21.57 -11.29
N ASP A 50 -9.16 -20.95 -10.15
CA ASP A 50 -8.39 -19.69 -10.16
C ASP A 50 -6.99 -19.89 -10.74
N GLN A 51 -6.34 -20.99 -10.38
CA GLN A 51 -5.04 -21.39 -10.93
C GLN A 51 -5.11 -21.62 -12.45
N GLN A 52 -6.23 -22.13 -12.96
CA GLN A 52 -6.44 -22.35 -14.40
C GLN A 52 -6.71 -21.05 -15.18
N ARG A 53 -7.45 -20.09 -14.61
CA ARG A 53 -7.74 -18.81 -15.30
C ARG A 53 -6.59 -17.81 -15.25
N MET A 54 -5.70 -17.89 -14.25
CA MET A 54 -4.60 -16.94 -14.07
C MET A 54 -3.66 -16.84 -15.29
N PRO A 55 -3.18 -17.93 -15.92
CA PRO A 55 -2.39 -17.82 -17.15
C PRO A 55 -3.10 -17.05 -18.27
N VAL A 56 -4.41 -17.25 -18.43
CA VAL A 56 -5.24 -16.58 -19.45
C VAL A 56 -5.31 -15.07 -19.23
N LEU A 57 -5.40 -14.64 -17.96
CA LEU A 57 -5.41 -13.22 -17.58
C LEU A 57 -4.08 -12.53 -17.94
N PHE A 58 -2.95 -13.22 -17.82
CA PHE A 58 -1.61 -12.64 -17.98
C PHE A 58 -0.88 -13.02 -19.29
N HIS A 59 -1.51 -13.75 -20.22
CA HIS A 59 -0.85 -14.33 -21.42
C HIS A 59 -0.33 -13.30 -22.46
N ARG A 60 -0.96 -12.12 -22.63
CA ARG A 60 -0.61 -11.19 -23.74
C ARG A 60 0.46 -10.16 -23.37
N THR A 61 1.18 -9.64 -24.37
CA THR A 61 2.22 -8.58 -24.25
C THR A 61 1.74 -7.28 -23.61
N ARG A 62 0.42 -7.01 -23.56
CA ARG A 62 -0.20 -5.93 -22.77
C ARG A 62 -0.96 -6.40 -21.51
N GLY A 63 -0.98 -7.70 -21.23
CA GLY A 63 -1.81 -8.34 -20.20
C GLY A 63 -3.30 -8.24 -20.54
N ARG A 64 -3.99 -9.37 -20.80
CA ARG A 64 -5.43 -9.36 -21.05
C ARG A 64 -6.18 -8.68 -19.89
N VAL A 65 -5.71 -8.94 -18.67
CA VAL A 65 -6.18 -8.30 -17.43
C VAL A 65 -6.21 -6.77 -17.51
N ILE A 66 -5.22 -6.12 -18.11
CA ILE A 66 -5.17 -4.65 -18.21
C ILE A 66 -6.27 -4.13 -19.12
N THR A 67 -6.47 -4.77 -20.27
CA THR A 67 -7.55 -4.39 -21.20
C THR A 67 -8.93 -4.58 -20.58
N LEU A 68 -9.13 -5.67 -19.82
CA LEU A 68 -10.41 -5.91 -19.14
C LEU A 68 -10.66 -4.89 -18.03
N LEU A 69 -9.64 -4.55 -17.24
CA LEU A 69 -9.74 -3.54 -16.18
C LEU A 69 -9.91 -2.12 -16.74
N ASP A 70 -9.30 -1.79 -17.88
CA ASP A 70 -9.54 -0.52 -18.58
C ASP A 70 -11.00 -0.39 -19.04
N GLY A 71 -11.62 -1.48 -19.51
CA GLY A 71 -13.05 -1.53 -19.78
C GLY A 71 -13.90 -1.24 -18.54
N TYR A 72 -13.59 -1.90 -17.41
CA TYR A 72 -14.24 -1.66 -16.13
C TYR A 72 -14.06 -0.21 -15.65
N ARG A 73 -12.85 0.34 -15.77
CA ARG A 73 -12.52 1.73 -15.43
C ARG A 73 -13.37 2.74 -16.20
N ARG A 74 -13.63 2.47 -17.48
CA ARG A 74 -14.49 3.31 -18.34
C ARG A 74 -16.00 3.13 -18.07
N GLY A 75 -16.37 2.31 -17.08
CA GLY A 75 -17.74 2.10 -16.66
C GLY A 75 -18.46 0.92 -17.31
N ALA A 76 -17.76 0.06 -18.06
CA ALA A 76 -18.33 -1.21 -18.49
C ALA A 76 -18.52 -2.15 -17.29
N ASN A 77 -19.44 -3.11 -17.42
CA ASN A 77 -19.53 -4.21 -16.46
C ASN A 77 -18.22 -4.99 -16.45
N ALA A 78 -17.82 -5.48 -15.27
CA ALA A 78 -16.65 -6.32 -15.13
C ALA A 78 -16.77 -7.58 -16.00
N ASP A 79 -15.73 -7.87 -16.80
CA ASP A 79 -15.69 -9.07 -17.63
C ASP A 79 -15.79 -10.33 -16.76
N PRO A 80 -16.52 -11.38 -17.17
CA PRO A 80 -16.64 -12.62 -16.41
C PRO A 80 -15.31 -13.26 -16.00
N LEU A 81 -14.23 -13.05 -16.77
CA LEU A 81 -12.90 -13.54 -16.41
C LEU A 81 -12.28 -12.82 -15.22
N LEU A 82 -12.73 -11.60 -14.90
CA LEU A 82 -12.31 -10.84 -13.73
C LEU A 82 -13.15 -11.14 -12.51
N LEU A 83 -14.39 -11.62 -12.67
CA LEU A 83 -15.28 -11.88 -11.56
C LEU A 83 -14.78 -13.05 -10.69
N PRO A 84 -15.09 -13.05 -9.38
CA PRO A 84 -14.85 -14.20 -8.52
C PRO A 84 -15.69 -15.40 -9.00
N LEU A 85 -15.35 -16.58 -8.50
CA LEU A 85 -16.10 -17.80 -8.76
C LEU A 85 -17.08 -18.05 -7.63
N ALA A 86 -18.28 -18.54 -7.96
CA ALA A 86 -19.29 -18.83 -6.95
C ALA A 86 -18.77 -19.83 -5.90
N GLY A 87 -18.96 -19.50 -4.61
CA GLY A 87 -18.45 -20.29 -3.48
C GLY A 87 -16.94 -20.27 -3.28
N VAL A 88 -16.18 -19.43 -4.00
CA VAL A 88 -14.73 -19.22 -3.78
C VAL A 88 -14.48 -17.87 -3.12
N GLY A 89 -14.22 -17.90 -1.82
CA GLY A 89 -13.99 -16.71 -1.03
C GLY A 89 -15.28 -15.94 -0.71
N PRO A 90 -15.16 -14.74 -0.14
CA PRO A 90 -16.30 -13.99 0.42
C PRO A 90 -17.09 -13.13 -0.59
N LEU A 91 -16.71 -13.08 -1.87
CA LEU A 91 -17.42 -12.33 -2.91
C LEU A 91 -18.02 -13.28 -3.95
N GLU A 92 -19.32 -13.15 -4.16
CA GLU A 92 -20.03 -13.84 -5.23
C GLU A 92 -19.96 -13.05 -6.56
N PRO A 93 -20.05 -13.72 -7.73
CA PRO A 93 -19.92 -13.07 -9.05
C PRO A 93 -20.91 -11.92 -9.26
N GLU A 94 -22.10 -11.99 -8.67
CA GLU A 94 -23.20 -11.02 -8.78
C GLU A 94 -22.83 -9.68 -8.15
N ALA A 95 -21.85 -9.65 -7.24
CA ALA A 95 -21.30 -8.40 -6.73
C ALA A 95 -20.69 -7.55 -7.86
N GLY A 96 -20.31 -8.17 -8.98
CA GLY A 96 -19.76 -7.50 -10.15
C GLY A 96 -18.45 -6.77 -9.87
N ILE A 97 -17.69 -7.25 -8.88
CA ILE A 97 -16.42 -6.67 -8.43
C ILE A 97 -15.29 -7.58 -8.94
N PRO A 98 -14.30 -7.05 -9.69
CA PRO A 98 -13.14 -7.81 -10.10
C PRO A 98 -12.35 -8.39 -8.91
N VAL A 99 -11.98 -9.68 -8.99
CA VAL A 99 -11.04 -10.37 -8.10
C VAL A 99 -9.93 -10.99 -8.95
N VAL A 100 -8.72 -10.44 -8.84
CA VAL A 100 -7.55 -10.78 -9.65
C VAL A 100 -6.56 -11.63 -8.82
N PRO A 101 -6.54 -12.96 -9.01
CA PRO A 101 -5.54 -13.83 -8.39
C PRO A 101 -4.20 -13.69 -9.10
N LEU A 102 -3.12 -13.53 -8.33
CA LEU A 102 -1.75 -13.34 -8.84
C LEU A 102 -0.84 -14.56 -8.67
N GLY A 103 -1.23 -15.50 -7.81
CA GLY A 103 -0.49 -16.74 -7.56
C GLY A 103 -1.15 -17.62 -6.50
N SER A 104 -0.42 -18.69 -6.14
CA SER A 104 -0.76 -19.56 -5.00
C SER A 104 -0.29 -18.94 -3.68
N SER A 105 -0.79 -19.48 -2.58
CA SER A 105 -0.37 -19.12 -1.23
C SER A 105 0.45 -20.23 -0.58
N PHE A 106 1.07 -19.91 0.57
CA PHE A 106 1.83 -20.84 1.38
C PHE A 106 1.37 -20.79 2.84
N PRO A 107 1.28 -21.94 3.53
CA PRO A 107 0.88 -21.97 4.93
C PRO A 107 2.00 -21.42 5.83
N VAL A 108 1.68 -20.38 6.60
CA VAL A 108 2.55 -19.72 7.58
C VAL A 108 1.88 -19.78 8.95
N ARG A 109 2.66 -20.06 10.01
CA ARG A 109 2.13 -20.06 11.39
C ARG A 109 2.11 -18.63 11.93
N LEU A 110 0.94 -18.13 12.28
CA LEU A 110 0.73 -16.81 12.90
C LEU A 110 -0.09 -16.98 14.18
N SER A 111 0.35 -16.37 15.28
CA SER A 111 -0.36 -16.20 16.57
C SER A 111 -1.40 -17.28 16.92
N GLY A 112 -0.98 -18.54 17.00
CA GLY A 112 -1.84 -19.66 17.43
C GLY A 112 -2.61 -20.40 16.33
N GLY A 113 -2.51 -19.98 15.06
CA GLY A 113 -3.13 -20.59 13.88
C GLY A 113 -2.17 -20.77 12.68
N VAL A 114 -2.70 -21.28 11.56
CA VAL A 114 -2.02 -21.36 10.27
C VAL A 114 -2.79 -20.49 9.29
N ALA A 115 -2.15 -19.46 8.75
CA ALA A 115 -2.68 -18.59 7.71
C ALA A 115 -2.02 -18.92 6.37
N ASN A 116 -2.74 -18.73 5.28
CA ASN A 116 -2.25 -19.00 3.93
C ASN A 116 -1.92 -17.67 3.24
N LEU A 117 -0.62 -17.36 3.11
CA LEU A 117 -0.13 -16.08 2.61
C LEU A 117 0.40 -16.19 1.17
N GLY A 118 0.02 -15.25 0.30
CA GLY A 118 0.63 -15.11 -1.02
C GLY A 118 2.07 -14.60 -0.90
N LEU A 119 3.05 -15.38 -1.36
CA LEU A 119 4.47 -15.03 -1.29
C LEU A 119 5.06 -14.59 -2.65
N PRO A 120 6.07 -13.70 -2.67
CA PRO A 120 6.63 -13.06 -3.87
C PRO A 120 7.30 -13.99 -4.92
N VAL A 121 7.33 -15.31 -4.72
CA VAL A 121 8.13 -16.25 -5.52
C VAL A 121 7.70 -16.29 -6.99
N ASP A 122 6.38 -16.26 -7.26
CA ASP A 122 5.83 -16.37 -8.63
C ASP A 122 4.90 -15.20 -9.03
N ILE A 123 4.74 -14.21 -8.15
CA ILE A 123 3.70 -13.16 -8.29
C ILE A 123 4.27 -11.80 -8.73
N THR A 124 5.57 -11.55 -8.51
CA THR A 124 6.16 -10.21 -8.63
C THR A 124 5.96 -9.59 -10.03
N SER A 125 6.25 -10.33 -11.11
CA SER A 125 6.06 -9.80 -12.48
C SER A 125 4.60 -9.55 -12.84
N ARG A 126 3.67 -10.36 -12.34
CA ARG A 126 2.23 -10.17 -12.59
C ARG A 126 1.70 -8.97 -11.82
N LEU A 127 2.13 -8.82 -10.56
CA LEU A 127 1.78 -7.70 -9.70
C LEU A 127 2.32 -6.38 -10.27
N GLU A 128 3.59 -6.34 -10.67
CA GLU A 128 4.19 -5.15 -11.30
C GLU A 128 3.40 -4.74 -12.56
N LYS A 129 3.13 -5.70 -13.46
CA LYS A 129 2.30 -5.44 -14.66
C LYS A 129 0.93 -4.87 -14.30
N LEU A 130 0.30 -5.41 -13.27
CA LEU A 130 -1.01 -4.97 -12.79
C LEU A 130 -0.94 -3.54 -12.24
N MET A 131 0.01 -3.27 -11.33
CA MET A 131 0.19 -1.97 -10.68
C MET A 131 0.56 -0.86 -11.65
N VAL A 132 1.32 -1.17 -12.70
CA VAL A 132 1.69 -0.20 -13.75
C VAL A 132 0.58 -0.02 -14.78
N GLY A 133 -0.09 -1.11 -15.19
CA GLY A 133 -0.98 -1.08 -16.35
C GLY A 133 -2.43 -0.73 -16.02
N ALA A 134 -2.93 -1.06 -14.83
CA ALA A 134 -4.36 -0.99 -14.54
C ALA A 134 -4.86 0.44 -14.28
N GLY A 135 -3.94 1.40 -14.06
CA GLY A 135 -4.30 2.79 -13.81
C GLY A 135 -5.18 2.95 -12.57
N PHE A 136 -4.72 2.44 -11.43
CA PHE A 136 -5.37 2.66 -10.15
C PHE A 136 -5.11 4.09 -9.68
N ASP A 137 -6.15 4.76 -9.20
CA ASP A 137 -6.03 6.09 -8.59
C ASP A 137 -5.50 5.98 -7.14
N LEU A 138 -5.71 4.82 -6.50
CA LEU A 138 -5.25 4.51 -5.15
C LEU A 138 -5.01 2.99 -4.98
N VAL A 139 -4.03 2.61 -4.17
CA VAL A 139 -3.82 1.23 -3.71
C VAL A 139 -4.01 1.17 -2.20
N HIS A 140 -4.95 0.36 -1.74
CA HIS A 140 -5.16 0.07 -0.33
C HIS A 140 -4.64 -1.33 -0.01
N VAL A 141 -3.54 -1.40 0.74
CA VAL A 141 -2.95 -2.68 1.19
C VAL A 141 -3.48 -3.04 2.58
N HIS A 142 -3.87 -4.29 2.77
CA HIS A 142 -4.31 -4.81 4.06
C HIS A 142 -3.21 -5.69 4.62
N GLU A 143 -2.90 -5.58 5.91
CA GLU A 143 -1.88 -6.40 6.58
C GLU A 143 -0.54 -6.48 5.78
N PRO A 144 0.14 -5.34 5.49
CA PRO A 144 1.35 -5.32 4.68
C PRO A 144 2.60 -5.84 5.41
N LEU A 145 2.47 -6.89 6.21
CA LEU A 145 3.58 -7.57 6.87
C LEU A 145 4.46 -8.28 5.84
N ALA A 146 5.77 -8.17 5.98
CA ALA A 146 6.70 -8.84 5.09
C ALA A 146 7.08 -10.24 5.60
N PRO A 147 7.30 -11.21 4.70
CA PRO A 147 7.01 -11.18 3.27
C PRO A 147 5.53 -11.48 2.98
N SER A 148 4.88 -10.68 2.13
CA SER A 148 3.50 -10.95 1.66
C SER A 148 3.19 -10.28 0.31
N LEU A 149 2.06 -10.66 -0.29
CA LEU A 149 1.51 -10.00 -1.47
C LEU A 149 1.19 -8.52 -1.19
N SER A 150 0.64 -8.18 -0.03
CA SER A 150 0.38 -6.79 0.37
C SER A 150 1.66 -5.97 0.49
N PHE A 151 2.70 -6.53 1.12
CA PHE A 151 4.02 -5.91 1.19
C PHE A 151 4.63 -5.71 -0.21
N THR A 152 4.50 -6.70 -1.08
CA THR A 152 4.95 -6.58 -2.48
C THR A 152 4.13 -5.51 -3.22
N GLY A 153 2.82 -5.42 -2.97
CA GLY A 153 1.94 -4.38 -3.53
C GLY A 153 2.41 -2.97 -3.16
N LEU A 154 2.74 -2.75 -1.89
CA LEU A 154 3.35 -1.52 -1.37
C LEU A 154 4.67 -1.16 -2.10
N ARG A 155 5.49 -2.16 -2.38
CA ARG A 155 6.78 -1.96 -3.08
C ARG A 155 6.62 -1.61 -4.55
N GLU A 156 5.68 -2.25 -5.24
CA GLU A 156 5.52 -2.18 -6.70
C GLU A 156 4.60 -1.05 -7.17
N THR A 157 3.69 -0.58 -6.31
CA THR A 157 2.74 0.48 -6.66
C THR A 157 3.41 1.82 -6.98
N ARG A 158 2.81 2.51 -7.95
CA ARG A 158 3.09 3.89 -8.36
C ARG A 158 1.95 4.83 -8.02
N SER A 159 0.87 4.33 -7.42
CA SER A 159 -0.27 5.16 -6.97
C SER A 159 -0.12 5.47 -5.48
N PRO A 160 -0.84 6.48 -4.96
CA PRO A 160 -0.94 6.72 -3.52
C PRO A 160 -1.39 5.46 -2.76
N VAL A 161 -0.81 5.25 -1.58
CA VAL A 161 -0.94 4.00 -0.82
C VAL A 161 -1.50 4.25 0.57
N VAL A 162 -2.61 3.57 0.85
CA VAL A 162 -3.20 3.47 2.19
C VAL A 162 -2.92 2.06 2.71
N ALA A 163 -2.60 1.93 4.00
CA ALA A 163 -2.48 0.63 4.65
C ALA A 163 -3.43 0.49 5.83
N THR A 164 -4.10 -0.66 5.96
CA THR A 164 -4.82 -1.03 7.19
C THR A 164 -4.16 -2.22 7.87
N PHE A 165 -3.88 -2.06 9.16
CA PHE A 165 -3.42 -3.11 10.08
C PHE A 165 -4.61 -3.57 10.94
N HIS A 166 -4.97 -4.84 10.78
CA HIS A 166 -6.11 -5.53 11.40
C HIS A 166 -5.74 -6.23 12.71
N LEU A 167 -4.48 -6.65 12.92
CA LEU A 167 -4.08 -7.35 14.14
C LEU A 167 -2.63 -7.11 14.62
N THR A 168 -2.47 -7.38 15.92
CA THR A 168 -1.25 -7.40 16.73
C THR A 168 -0.16 -8.34 16.22
N PRO A 169 1.06 -7.84 15.98
CA PRO A 169 2.20 -8.66 15.61
C PRO A 169 2.74 -9.49 16.79
N VAL A 170 2.01 -10.51 17.28
CA VAL A 170 2.65 -11.52 18.13
C VAL A 170 3.33 -12.54 17.22
N GLY A 171 4.55 -12.21 16.78
CA GLY A 171 5.42 -13.19 16.12
C GLY A 171 6.38 -12.70 15.03
N VAL A 172 6.54 -11.39 14.80
CA VAL A 172 7.58 -10.87 13.88
C VAL A 172 8.83 -10.38 14.64
N ALA A 173 9.03 -10.86 15.87
CA ALA A 173 10.26 -10.67 16.65
C ALA A 173 11.43 -11.54 16.15
N THR A 174 11.61 -11.63 14.83
CA THR A 174 12.82 -12.20 14.25
C THR A 174 13.27 -11.33 13.09
N TYR A 175 14.46 -10.74 13.29
CA TYR A 175 15.28 -9.93 12.38
C TYR A 175 15.20 -8.40 12.58
N GLU A 176 15.92 -7.90 13.60
CA GLU A 176 16.38 -6.49 13.67
C GLU A 176 17.05 -6.03 12.35
N LEU A 177 17.73 -6.96 11.65
CA LEU A 177 18.31 -6.69 10.32
C LEU A 177 17.26 -6.45 9.22
N ALA A 178 16.04 -6.98 9.39
CA ALA A 178 14.93 -6.76 8.46
C ALA A 178 14.18 -5.46 8.77
N GLN A 179 14.13 -5.00 10.03
CA GLN A 179 13.44 -3.76 10.42
C GLN A 179 13.94 -2.54 9.63
N SER A 180 15.26 -2.31 9.55
CA SER A 180 15.81 -1.20 8.75
C SER A 180 15.46 -1.24 7.25
N VAL A 181 15.21 -2.43 6.71
CA VAL A 181 14.75 -2.62 5.33
C VAL A 181 13.24 -2.34 5.24
N LEU A 182 12.47 -2.78 6.24
CA LEU A 182 11.02 -2.59 6.33
C LEU A 182 10.64 -1.12 6.55
N ASP A 183 11.37 -0.40 7.40
CA ASP A 183 11.17 1.03 7.69
C ASP A 183 11.19 1.86 6.40
N ARG A 184 12.13 1.57 5.50
CA ARG A 184 12.21 2.21 4.18
C ARG A 184 10.96 2.02 3.33
N PHE A 185 10.24 0.91 3.49
CA PHE A 185 8.99 0.66 2.77
C PHE A 185 7.78 1.26 3.49
N PHE A 186 7.76 1.29 4.83
CA PHE A 186 6.69 1.96 5.59
C PHE A 186 6.70 3.48 5.42
N LEU A 187 7.85 4.08 5.06
CA LEU A 187 7.93 5.48 4.61
C LEU A 187 7.14 5.74 3.32
N ARG A 188 6.87 4.71 2.50
CA ARG A 188 6.09 4.84 1.27
C ARG A 188 4.58 4.85 1.49
N LEU A 189 4.10 4.63 2.72
CA LEU A 189 2.69 4.73 3.04
C LEU A 189 2.28 6.20 3.16
N ASP A 190 1.23 6.59 2.46
CA ASP A 190 0.68 7.95 2.52
C ASP A 190 -0.43 8.08 3.58
N ALA A 191 -1.03 6.96 3.99
CA ALA A 191 -1.88 6.87 5.17
C ALA A 191 -1.75 5.49 5.84
N ARG A 192 -1.76 5.49 7.17
CA ARG A 192 -1.63 4.29 8.00
C ARG A 192 -2.84 4.19 8.91
N LEU A 193 -3.54 3.06 8.86
CA LEU A 193 -4.80 2.84 9.55
C LEU A 193 -4.68 1.63 10.48
N VAL A 194 -5.23 1.75 11.67
CA VAL A 194 -5.36 0.64 12.64
C VAL A 194 -6.83 0.42 12.98
N THR A 195 -7.21 -0.81 13.30
CA THR A 195 -8.64 -1.13 13.51
C THR A 195 -9.18 -0.84 14.92
N PHE A 196 -8.32 -0.52 15.88
CA PHE A 196 -8.70 -0.22 17.28
C PHE A 196 -7.65 0.71 17.95
N PRO A 197 -8.04 1.48 18.99
CA PRO A 197 -7.18 2.46 19.66
C PRO A 197 -5.83 1.96 20.15
N THR A 198 -5.79 0.90 20.98
CA THR A 198 -4.53 0.34 21.51
C THR A 198 -3.65 -0.20 20.38
N GLY A 199 -4.24 -0.56 19.24
CA GLY A 199 -3.52 -0.97 18.04
C GLY A 199 -2.65 0.15 17.47
N ARG A 200 -2.99 1.43 17.72
CA ARG A 200 -2.17 2.58 17.36
C ARG A 200 -0.83 2.53 18.08
N GLU A 201 -0.87 2.47 19.41
CA GLU A 201 0.32 2.45 20.28
C GLU A 201 1.22 1.25 19.93
N MET A 202 0.61 0.07 19.76
CA MET A 202 1.32 -1.14 19.35
C MET A 202 2.03 -1.00 18.00
N MET A 203 1.43 -0.29 17.04
CA MET A 203 2.02 -0.07 15.73
C MET A 203 3.04 1.06 15.72
N GLU A 204 2.86 2.11 16.53
CA GLU A 204 3.84 3.18 16.71
C GLU A 204 5.14 2.65 17.33
N ASP A 205 5.04 1.75 18.31
CA ASP A 205 6.18 1.09 18.94
C ASP A 205 6.95 0.19 17.97
N LEU A 206 6.25 -0.50 17.06
CA LEU A 206 6.87 -1.42 16.10
C LEU A 206 7.39 -0.70 14.84
N TYR A 207 6.65 0.30 14.37
CA TYR A 207 6.89 1.04 13.14
C TYR A 207 6.49 2.51 13.34
N PRO A 208 7.43 3.37 13.76
CA PRO A 208 7.13 4.77 14.09
C PRO A 208 6.43 5.52 12.94
N GLY A 209 5.35 6.21 13.26
CA GLY A 209 4.60 7.01 12.30
C GLY A 209 3.22 7.39 12.84
N GLU A 210 2.51 8.27 12.14
CA GLU A 210 1.13 8.61 12.52
C GLU A 210 0.15 7.55 12.01
N TYR A 211 -0.72 7.07 12.90
CA TYR A 211 -1.78 6.09 12.59
C TYR A 211 -3.17 6.61 12.98
N GLU A 212 -4.09 6.53 12.01
CA GLU A 212 -5.50 6.85 12.23
C GLU A 212 -6.29 5.59 12.60
N VAL A 213 -7.16 5.68 13.60
CA VAL A 213 -8.01 4.54 13.99
C VAL A 213 -9.27 4.55 13.13
N VAL A 214 -9.48 3.46 12.39
CA VAL A 214 -10.68 3.23 11.57
C VAL A 214 -11.24 1.86 11.92
N SER A 215 -12.48 1.81 12.42
CA SER A 215 -13.15 0.56 12.79
C SER A 215 -13.06 -0.51 11.69
N CYS A 216 -12.89 -1.76 12.09
CA CYS A 216 -12.89 -2.88 11.13
C CYS A 216 -14.25 -3.04 10.40
N GLY A 217 -15.32 -2.47 10.95
CA GLY A 217 -16.66 -2.51 10.41
C GLY A 217 -17.29 -3.90 10.37
N THR A 218 -18.57 -3.95 10.03
CA THR A 218 -19.27 -5.21 9.72
C THR A 218 -20.14 -5.07 8.48
N GLY A 219 -20.22 -6.15 7.69
CA GLY A 219 -21.13 -6.28 6.56
C GLY A 219 -22.60 -6.47 6.95
N ILE A 220 -22.92 -6.65 8.23
CA ILE A 220 -24.30 -6.77 8.71
C ILE A 220 -25.07 -5.49 8.37
N ALA A 221 -26.12 -5.61 7.54
CA ALA A 221 -26.92 -4.47 7.13
C ALA A 221 -27.81 -3.93 8.27
N PRO A 222 -27.94 -2.60 8.44
CA PRO A 222 -28.95 -2.02 9.32
C PRO A 222 -30.33 -2.24 8.70
N SER A 223 -31.04 -3.26 9.16
CA SER A 223 -32.41 -3.53 8.72
C SER A 223 -33.41 -2.61 9.45
N PRO A 224 -34.20 -1.76 8.74
CA PRO A 224 -35.36 -1.10 9.32
C PRO A 224 -36.36 -2.16 9.77
N LEU A 225 -37.00 -1.89 10.90
CA LEU A 225 -37.93 -2.77 11.62
C LEU A 225 -38.75 -3.71 10.73
N HIS A 226 -38.65 -5.01 11.05
CA HIS A 226 -39.54 -6.13 10.69
C HIS A 226 -39.41 -6.76 9.29
N ALA A 227 -38.75 -7.93 9.24
CA ALA A 227 -39.16 -9.04 8.39
C ALA A 227 -38.63 -10.40 8.94
N GLY A 228 -39.55 -11.25 9.40
CA GLY A 228 -39.43 -12.72 9.47
C GLY A 228 -38.36 -13.33 10.38
N ARG A 229 -38.77 -13.89 11.53
CA ARG A 229 -37.97 -14.86 12.31
C ARG A 229 -37.73 -16.15 11.49
N PRO A 230 -36.49 -16.59 11.25
CA PRO A 230 -36.17 -18.01 11.25
C PRO A 230 -35.74 -18.36 12.69
N VAL A 231 -36.71 -18.60 13.57
CA VAL A 231 -36.40 -19.24 14.86
C VAL A 231 -36.35 -20.75 14.60
N PRO A 232 -35.28 -21.44 15.02
CA PRO A 232 -35.12 -22.86 14.80
C PRO A 232 -36.18 -23.68 15.55
N ALA A 233 -36.51 -24.83 14.96
CA ALA A 233 -37.58 -25.76 15.31
C ALA A 233 -37.37 -26.52 16.65
N ARG A 234 -37.07 -25.80 17.72
CA ARG A 234 -37.13 -26.31 19.09
C ARG A 234 -37.80 -25.24 19.95
N ARG A 235 -39.12 -25.43 20.17
CA ARG A 235 -40.01 -24.68 21.08
C ARG A 235 -39.34 -23.49 21.79
N SER A 236 -39.15 -22.37 21.08
CA SER A 236 -38.73 -21.12 21.72
C SER A 236 -39.97 -20.51 22.36
N SER A 237 -40.05 -20.57 23.68
CA SER A 237 -40.76 -19.55 24.44
C SER A 237 -40.04 -18.22 24.23
N SER A 238 -40.77 -17.10 24.30
CA SER A 238 -40.20 -15.76 24.21
C SER A 238 -39.35 -15.36 25.43
N SER A 239 -38.98 -16.30 26.30
CA SER A 239 -38.35 -16.08 27.60
C SER A 239 -37.01 -16.79 27.79
N ASP A 240 -36.52 -17.55 26.80
CA ASP A 240 -35.30 -18.34 26.97
C ASP A 240 -34.06 -17.44 26.93
N THR A 241 -33.20 -17.55 27.94
CA THR A 241 -31.94 -16.80 28.05
C THR A 241 -30.82 -17.61 27.39
N PHE A 242 -30.22 -17.10 26.31
CA PHE A 242 -29.18 -17.82 25.59
C PHE A 242 -28.01 -16.95 25.16
N GLY A 243 -26.81 -17.54 25.16
CA GLY A 243 -25.59 -16.91 24.65
C GLY A 243 -25.31 -17.33 23.20
N LEU A 244 -24.76 -16.42 22.38
CA LEU A 244 -24.37 -16.69 20.99
C LEU A 244 -22.85 -16.69 20.84
N TYR A 245 -22.28 -17.73 20.24
CA TYR A 245 -20.91 -17.75 19.75
C TYR A 245 -20.87 -17.95 18.24
N VAL A 246 -20.16 -17.08 17.53
CA VAL A 246 -19.96 -17.20 16.08
C VAL A 246 -18.59 -17.79 15.78
N TYR A 247 -18.57 -19.03 15.29
CA TYR A 247 -17.39 -19.78 14.94
C TYR A 247 -17.05 -19.61 13.45
N ARG A 248 -15.90 -19.00 13.16
CA ARG A 248 -15.41 -18.75 11.79
C ARG A 248 -14.09 -19.41 11.48
N GLY A 249 -13.72 -20.45 12.23
CA GLY A 249 -12.41 -21.07 12.07
C GLY A 249 -11.32 -20.32 12.83
N ASP A 250 -11.68 -19.55 13.85
CA ASP A 250 -10.87 -18.80 14.83
C ASP A 250 -9.96 -19.68 15.71
N GLY A 251 -9.60 -20.87 15.20
CA GLY A 251 -8.70 -21.81 15.83
C GLY A 251 -9.44 -22.83 16.70
N ARG A 252 -8.90 -24.05 16.74
CA ARG A 252 -9.41 -25.12 17.60
C ARG A 252 -9.29 -24.79 19.09
N ARG A 253 -8.45 -23.81 19.46
CA ARG A 253 -8.15 -23.46 20.85
C ARG A 253 -9.30 -22.66 21.47
N SER A 254 -9.82 -21.65 20.80
CA SER A 254 -10.94 -20.81 21.28
C SER A 254 -12.23 -21.60 21.44
N TYR A 255 -12.63 -22.39 20.44
CA TYR A 255 -13.76 -23.32 20.58
C TYR A 255 -13.58 -24.28 21.77
N ARG A 256 -12.37 -24.85 21.95
CA ARG A 256 -12.09 -25.76 23.07
C ARG A 256 -12.08 -25.04 24.41
N ALA A 257 -11.63 -23.79 24.47
CA ALA A 257 -11.68 -22.97 25.68
C ALA A 257 -13.14 -22.78 26.10
N LEU A 258 -14.01 -22.35 25.18
CA LEU A 258 -15.46 -22.24 25.44
C LEU A 258 -16.05 -23.54 25.97
N VAL A 259 -15.85 -24.66 25.24
CA VAL A 259 -16.42 -25.96 25.64
C VAL A 259 -15.87 -26.43 26.99
N ARG A 260 -14.60 -26.17 27.31
CA ARG A 260 -14.03 -26.50 28.62
C ARG A 260 -14.65 -25.66 29.73
N SER A 261 -14.84 -24.36 29.52
CA SER A 261 -15.48 -23.48 30.49
C SER A 261 -16.90 -23.93 30.79
N LEU A 262 -17.69 -24.22 29.74
CA LEU A 262 -19.07 -24.72 29.88
C LEU A 262 -19.14 -26.13 30.51
N LEU A 263 -18.15 -26.99 30.28
CA LEU A 263 -18.07 -28.31 30.91
C LEU A 263 -17.70 -28.24 32.39
N ALA A 264 -16.91 -27.24 32.79
CA ALA A 264 -16.48 -27.06 34.17
C ALA A 264 -17.68 -26.59 35.01
N VAL A 265 -18.33 -25.51 34.57
CA VAL A 265 -19.55 -24.97 35.19
C VAL A 265 -20.42 -24.39 34.08
N PHE A 266 -21.63 -24.92 33.92
CA PHE A 266 -22.63 -24.32 33.03
C PHE A 266 -23.41 -23.27 33.82
N PRO A 267 -23.49 -22.01 33.37
CA PRO A 267 -24.19 -20.95 34.10
C PRO A 267 -25.67 -21.29 34.31
N GLU A 268 -26.16 -21.21 35.55
CA GLU A 268 -27.53 -21.63 35.90
C GLU A 268 -28.61 -20.75 35.27
N GLN A 269 -28.28 -19.50 34.96
CA GLN A 269 -29.18 -18.49 34.40
C GLN A 269 -29.29 -18.57 32.87
N VAL A 270 -28.55 -19.47 32.23
CA VAL A 270 -28.50 -19.64 30.78
C VAL A 270 -29.19 -20.96 30.44
N ASP A 271 -30.16 -20.93 29.53
CA ASP A 271 -30.87 -22.14 29.08
C ASP A 271 -30.02 -22.95 28.10
N TYR A 272 -29.35 -22.26 27.17
CA TYR A 272 -28.46 -22.88 26.19
C TYR A 272 -27.47 -21.87 25.58
N VAL A 273 -26.48 -22.39 24.86
CA VAL A 273 -25.55 -21.63 24.03
C VAL A 273 -25.77 -22.00 22.57
N ALA A 274 -26.05 -21.00 21.74
CA ALA A 274 -26.11 -21.11 20.30
C ALA A 274 -24.69 -20.95 19.73
N VAL A 275 -24.24 -21.91 18.92
CA VAL A 275 -22.97 -21.82 18.18
C VAL A 275 -23.28 -21.75 16.69
N ALA A 276 -23.10 -20.57 16.10
CA ALA A 276 -23.22 -20.36 14.67
C ALA A 276 -21.90 -20.74 13.98
N LEU A 277 -21.93 -21.75 13.13
CA LEU A 277 -20.81 -22.35 12.42
C LEU A 277 -20.78 -21.84 10.98
N HIS A 278 -19.73 -21.12 10.61
CA HIS A 278 -19.55 -20.70 9.22
C HIS A 278 -19.24 -21.92 8.35
N ARG A 279 -20.11 -22.23 7.39
CA ARG A 279 -20.07 -23.47 6.60
C ARG A 279 -18.71 -23.69 5.93
N ALA A 280 -18.17 -22.65 5.28
CA ALA A 280 -16.88 -22.74 4.61
C ALA A 280 -15.71 -22.96 5.59
N SER A 281 -15.78 -22.40 6.80
CA SER A 281 -14.75 -22.59 7.84
C SER A 281 -14.78 -23.99 8.45
N VAL A 282 -15.96 -24.62 8.57
CA VAL A 282 -16.09 -25.96 9.16
C VAL A 282 -15.94 -27.11 8.16
N ALA A 283 -15.93 -26.84 6.85
CA ALA A 283 -15.81 -27.85 5.80
C ALA A 283 -14.59 -28.78 5.96
N ARG A 284 -13.48 -28.26 6.49
CA ARG A 284 -12.23 -29.03 6.75
C ARG A 284 -12.10 -29.51 8.19
N TRP A 285 -12.85 -28.91 9.11
CA TRP A 285 -12.86 -29.28 10.52
C TRP A 285 -14.17 -28.82 11.15
N VAL A 286 -15.07 -29.77 11.41
CA VAL A 286 -16.22 -29.52 12.27
C VAL A 286 -15.72 -29.57 13.72
N PRO A 287 -16.09 -28.61 14.58
CA PRO A 287 -15.86 -28.76 16.00
C PRO A 287 -16.37 -30.13 16.46
N ARG A 288 -15.48 -30.96 17.00
CA ARG A 288 -15.80 -32.35 17.37
C ARG A 288 -17.12 -32.38 18.16
N ALA A 289 -17.94 -33.39 17.89
CA ALA A 289 -19.27 -33.56 18.48
C ALA A 289 -19.34 -33.05 19.92
N VAL A 290 -20.29 -32.13 20.16
CA VAL A 290 -20.59 -31.55 21.46
C VAL A 290 -20.55 -32.65 22.53
N PRO A 291 -19.82 -32.48 23.65
CA PRO A 291 -19.76 -33.47 24.71
C PRO A 291 -21.16 -33.93 25.14
N ARG A 292 -21.34 -35.22 25.45
CA ARG A 292 -22.68 -35.77 25.81
C ARG A 292 -23.38 -34.97 26.91
N LYS A 293 -22.62 -34.45 27.89
CA LYS A 293 -23.12 -33.62 28.98
C LYS A 293 -23.71 -32.27 28.52
N LEU A 294 -23.19 -31.69 27.44
CA LEU A 294 -23.62 -30.39 26.91
C LEU A 294 -24.58 -30.52 25.72
N LYS A 295 -24.95 -31.74 25.31
CA LYS A 295 -25.73 -31.97 24.08
C LYS A 295 -27.13 -31.34 24.12
N SER A 296 -27.72 -31.20 25.30
CA SER A 296 -29.01 -30.52 25.48
C SER A 296 -28.88 -29.00 25.58
N GLN A 297 -27.68 -28.49 25.92
CA GLN A 297 -27.37 -27.11 26.26
C GLN A 297 -26.60 -26.35 25.15
N ILE A 298 -26.08 -27.04 24.14
CA ILE A 298 -25.44 -26.40 22.98
C ILE A 298 -26.25 -26.72 21.73
N SER A 299 -26.69 -25.67 21.05
CA SER A 299 -27.38 -25.74 19.76
C SER A 299 -26.44 -25.26 18.66
N LEU A 300 -26.31 -26.04 17.59
CA LEU A 300 -25.46 -25.71 16.45
C LEU A 300 -26.31 -25.16 15.32
N TYR A 301 -25.86 -24.05 14.73
CA TYR A 301 -26.45 -23.41 13.56
C TYR A 301 -25.39 -23.30 12.48
N GLU A 302 -25.77 -23.39 11.22
CA GLU A 302 -24.85 -23.14 10.11
C GLU A 302 -25.26 -21.84 9.45
N PHE A 303 -24.28 -21.07 9.00
CA PHE A 303 -24.51 -19.85 8.23
C PHE A 303 -23.47 -19.72 7.12
N ASP A 304 -23.85 -18.98 6.08
CA ASP A 304 -23.00 -18.71 4.92
C ASP A 304 -22.65 -17.22 4.80
N THR A 305 -23.57 -16.32 5.15
CA THR A 305 -23.36 -14.86 5.02
C THR A 305 -23.54 -14.12 6.35
N PRO A 306 -22.89 -12.95 6.55
CA PRO A 306 -23.06 -12.16 7.77
C PRO A 306 -24.52 -11.75 8.05
N ASP A 307 -25.33 -11.50 7.03
CA ASP A 307 -26.74 -11.10 7.19
C ASP A 307 -27.60 -12.17 7.89
N GLU A 308 -27.25 -13.45 7.76
CA GLU A 308 -27.91 -14.55 8.46
C GLU A 308 -27.69 -14.51 9.98
N LEU A 309 -26.66 -13.79 10.46
CA LEU A 309 -26.34 -13.66 11.88
C LEU A 309 -27.16 -12.59 12.59
N LEU A 310 -27.67 -11.58 11.88
CA LEU A 310 -28.41 -10.47 12.50
C LEU A 310 -29.61 -10.93 13.34
N PRO A 311 -30.46 -11.88 12.87
CA PRO A 311 -31.54 -12.42 13.70
C PRO A 311 -31.04 -13.16 14.94
N LEU A 312 -29.88 -13.82 14.86
CA LEU A 312 -29.28 -14.53 15.99
C LEU A 312 -28.73 -13.55 17.03
N TYR A 313 -27.98 -12.53 16.60
CA TYR A 313 -27.47 -11.50 17.49
C TYR A 313 -28.58 -10.74 18.20
N ARG A 314 -29.64 -10.35 17.48
CA ARG A 314 -30.80 -9.64 18.07
C ARG A 314 -31.60 -10.49 19.05
N ALA A 315 -31.59 -11.81 18.87
CA ALA A 315 -32.31 -12.74 19.75
C ALA A 315 -31.47 -13.15 20.97
N ALA A 316 -30.14 -13.16 20.85
CA ALA A 316 -29.24 -13.58 21.91
C ALA A 316 -29.26 -12.61 23.09
N SER A 317 -29.21 -13.16 24.30
CA SER A 317 -29.10 -12.37 25.53
C SER A 317 -27.70 -11.74 25.65
N PHE A 318 -26.68 -12.40 25.11
CA PHE A 318 -25.31 -11.89 25.01
C PHE A 318 -24.50 -12.67 23.96
N ALA A 319 -23.48 -12.04 23.38
CA ALA A 319 -22.49 -12.65 22.51
C ALA A 319 -21.27 -13.10 23.32
N ILE A 320 -20.85 -14.34 23.16
CA ILE A 320 -19.67 -14.93 23.77
C ILE A 320 -18.52 -14.86 22.77
N LEU A 321 -17.44 -14.20 23.15
CA LEU A 321 -16.24 -14.04 22.34
C LEU A 321 -15.09 -14.86 22.97
N PRO A 322 -14.98 -16.19 22.75
CA PRO A 322 -14.01 -17.04 23.45
C PRO A 322 -12.59 -16.97 22.86
N PHE A 323 -12.21 -15.83 22.26
CA PHE A 323 -10.96 -15.68 21.54
C PHE A 323 -9.77 -15.70 22.49
N LEU A 324 -8.69 -16.36 22.07
CA LEU A 324 -7.39 -16.36 22.77
C LEU A 324 -6.37 -15.49 22.01
N GLY A 325 -6.88 -14.53 21.23
CA GLY A 325 -6.24 -13.95 20.05
C GLY A 325 -6.81 -14.53 18.75
N GLY A 326 -6.70 -13.79 17.65
CA GLY A 326 -7.16 -14.22 16.32
C GLY A 326 -7.85 -13.14 15.51
N GLU A 327 -7.87 -13.31 14.18
CA GLU A 327 -8.28 -12.29 13.19
C GLU A 327 -9.75 -11.89 13.26
N TRP A 328 -10.60 -12.71 13.86
CA TRP A 328 -12.04 -12.49 13.92
C TRP A 328 -12.50 -11.66 15.11
N LEU A 329 -11.61 -11.34 16.07
CA LEU A 329 -12.00 -10.67 17.31
C LEU A 329 -12.63 -9.30 17.06
N CYS A 330 -11.94 -8.43 16.30
CA CYS A 330 -12.43 -7.08 15.99
C CYS A 330 -13.79 -7.13 15.27
N THR A 331 -13.91 -8.01 14.26
CA THR A 331 -15.17 -8.16 13.51
C THR A 331 -16.31 -8.67 14.39
N ALA A 332 -16.05 -9.64 15.28
CA ALA A 332 -17.08 -10.19 16.16
C ALA A 332 -17.56 -9.16 17.20
N VAL A 333 -16.66 -8.28 17.68
CA VAL A 333 -17.04 -7.11 18.49
C VAL A 333 -17.93 -6.18 17.65
N ALA A 334 -17.51 -5.84 16.43
CA ALA A 334 -18.29 -4.95 15.57
C ALA A 334 -19.69 -5.50 15.26
N GLU A 335 -19.81 -6.79 14.97
CA GLU A 335 -21.07 -7.48 14.73
C GLU A 335 -22.01 -7.45 15.94
N ALA A 336 -21.50 -7.76 17.13
CA ALA A 336 -22.29 -7.75 18.36
C ALA A 336 -22.84 -6.35 18.65
N VAL A 337 -21.98 -5.33 18.59
CA VAL A 337 -22.33 -3.95 18.93
C VAL A 337 -23.30 -3.35 17.93
N VAL A 338 -23.04 -3.48 16.62
CA VAL A 338 -23.97 -2.98 15.58
C VAL A 338 -25.33 -3.69 15.64
N SER A 339 -25.34 -4.94 16.11
CA SER A 339 -26.59 -5.69 16.30
C SER A 339 -27.29 -5.40 17.63
N GLY A 340 -26.69 -4.59 18.52
CA GLY A 340 -27.21 -4.28 19.85
C GLY A 340 -27.16 -5.46 20.83
N CYS A 341 -26.24 -6.40 20.63
CA CYS A 341 -26.06 -7.58 21.49
C CYS A 341 -24.97 -7.31 22.54
N PRO A 342 -25.27 -7.37 23.85
CA PRO A 342 -24.26 -7.27 24.89
C PRO A 342 -23.16 -8.32 24.70
N LEU A 343 -21.90 -7.99 24.97
CA LEU A 343 -20.78 -8.90 24.72
C LEU A 343 -20.08 -9.33 26.01
N VAL A 344 -19.63 -10.59 26.00
CA VAL A 344 -18.80 -11.22 27.01
C VAL A 344 -17.51 -11.65 26.32
N GLY A 345 -16.41 -10.95 26.61
CA GLY A 345 -15.14 -11.13 25.90
C GLY A 345 -13.92 -11.25 26.80
N PRO A 346 -12.77 -11.65 26.25
CA PRO A 346 -11.53 -11.82 27.00
C PRO A 346 -10.89 -10.46 27.27
N ASP A 347 -9.93 -10.41 28.20
CA ASP A 347 -9.12 -9.21 28.43
C ASP A 347 -8.10 -9.04 27.31
N LEU A 348 -8.59 -8.63 26.14
CA LEU A 348 -7.80 -8.38 24.94
C LEU A 348 -8.09 -6.97 24.43
N PRO A 349 -7.07 -6.27 23.88
CA PRO A 349 -7.18 -4.86 23.51
C PRO A 349 -8.42 -4.49 22.70
N PRO A 350 -8.83 -5.22 21.64
CA PRO A 350 -10.03 -4.84 20.87
C PRO A 350 -11.34 -4.89 21.68
N VAL A 351 -11.40 -5.71 22.73
CA VAL A 351 -12.56 -5.80 23.63
C VAL A 351 -12.46 -4.74 24.71
N SER A 352 -11.31 -4.61 25.37
CA SER A 352 -11.12 -3.60 26.42
C SER A 352 -11.27 -2.18 25.87
N ASP A 353 -10.74 -1.89 24.68
CA ASP A 353 -10.88 -0.58 24.03
C ASP A 353 -12.34 -0.24 23.78
N HIS A 354 -13.13 -1.23 23.35
CA HIS A 354 -14.56 -1.04 23.15
C HIS A 354 -15.28 -0.80 24.48
N LEU A 355 -15.01 -1.63 25.50
CA LEU A 355 -15.65 -1.49 26.81
C LEU A 355 -15.26 -0.20 27.53
N ASN A 356 -14.01 0.26 27.38
CA ASN A 356 -13.50 1.47 28.01
C ASN A 356 -13.89 2.75 27.23
N GLY A 357 -13.93 2.72 25.90
CA GLY A 357 -14.31 3.86 25.07
C GLY A 357 -15.78 4.30 25.25
N VAL A 358 -16.65 3.40 25.71
CA VAL A 358 -18.04 3.71 26.09
C VAL A 358 -18.13 4.64 27.31
N LEU A 359 -17.07 4.74 28.13
CA LEU A 359 -17.07 5.57 29.34
C LEU A 359 -16.69 7.04 29.10
N GLU A 360 -16.08 7.39 27.96
CA GLU A 360 -15.60 8.77 27.71
C GLU A 360 -16.60 9.63 26.92
N ASP A 361 -17.48 9.06 26.07
CA ASP A 361 -18.26 9.84 25.10
C ASP A 361 -19.78 9.94 25.32
N THR A 362 -20.40 9.30 26.32
CA THR A 362 -21.85 9.54 26.58
C THR A 362 -22.32 9.33 28.02
N VAL A 363 -22.92 10.37 28.60
CA VAL A 363 -24.01 10.25 29.58
C VAL A 363 -25.24 9.76 28.81
N GLY A 364 -25.50 8.46 28.78
CA GLY A 364 -26.78 7.89 28.32
C GLY A 364 -26.67 6.66 27.41
N ASP A 365 -27.33 5.59 27.84
CA ASP A 365 -27.55 4.26 27.22
C ASP A 365 -26.34 3.32 27.07
N ALA A 366 -26.08 2.62 28.19
CA ALA A 366 -25.06 1.60 28.36
C ALA A 366 -25.32 0.33 27.54
N VAL A 367 -24.32 -0.11 26.76
CA VAL A 367 -24.12 -1.52 26.42
C VAL A 367 -23.07 -2.06 27.40
N GLU A 368 -23.52 -2.55 28.55
CA GLU A 368 -22.62 -3.18 29.53
C GLU A 368 -22.11 -4.52 28.98
N GLY A 369 -20.82 -4.56 28.63
CA GLY A 369 -20.07 -5.78 28.42
C GLY A 369 -19.07 -6.00 29.53
N THR A 370 -18.67 -7.25 29.75
CA THR A 370 -17.76 -7.62 30.84
C THR A 370 -16.64 -8.54 30.34
N VAL A 371 -15.51 -8.43 31.01
CA VAL A 371 -14.28 -9.17 30.68
C VAL A 371 -14.24 -10.49 31.45
N PHE A 372 -13.80 -11.58 30.81
CA PHE A 372 -13.48 -12.86 31.47
C PHE A 372 -12.06 -13.32 31.15
N MET A 373 -11.47 -14.11 32.04
CA MET A 373 -10.14 -14.70 31.84
C MET A 373 -10.29 -16.12 31.30
N PRO A 374 -9.92 -16.41 30.02
CA PRO A 374 -10.11 -17.73 29.44
C PRO A 374 -9.33 -18.87 30.12
N ALA A 375 -8.30 -18.53 30.90
CA ALA A 375 -7.49 -19.48 31.65
C ALA A 375 -8.06 -19.83 33.03
N GLU A 376 -9.03 -19.05 33.53
CA GLU A 376 -9.58 -19.18 34.89
C GLU A 376 -10.95 -19.88 34.84
N SER A 377 -11.04 -21.01 35.54
CA SER A 377 -12.29 -21.78 35.62
C SER A 377 -13.31 -21.00 36.46
N GLY A 378 -14.51 -20.78 35.93
CA GLY A 378 -15.58 -20.03 36.61
C GLY A 378 -15.71 -18.57 36.17
N SER A 379 -14.64 -17.94 35.66
CA SER A 379 -14.62 -16.53 35.24
C SER A 379 -15.70 -16.22 34.20
N LEU A 380 -15.92 -17.11 33.22
CA LEU A 380 -16.99 -16.93 32.22
C LEU A 380 -18.39 -16.89 32.86
N GLY A 381 -18.65 -17.72 33.88
CA GLY A 381 -19.95 -17.77 34.54
C GLY A 381 -20.25 -16.49 35.33
N GLU A 382 -19.29 -16.04 36.15
CA GLU A 382 -19.40 -14.78 36.91
C GLU A 382 -19.59 -13.56 36.00
N THR A 383 -18.91 -13.55 34.86
CA THR A 383 -18.99 -12.49 33.86
C THR A 383 -20.37 -12.48 33.18
N ILE A 384 -20.93 -13.64 32.85
CA ILE A 384 -22.30 -13.79 32.32
C ILE A 384 -23.33 -13.30 33.35
N GLU A 385 -23.19 -13.67 34.63
CA GLU A 385 -24.08 -13.22 35.69
C GLU A 385 -24.13 -11.70 35.79
N ARG A 386 -22.98 -11.03 35.69
CA ARG A 386 -22.89 -9.56 35.68
C ARG A 386 -23.62 -8.92 34.50
N VAL A 387 -23.43 -9.42 33.27
CA VAL A 387 -24.13 -8.88 32.07
C VAL A 387 -25.65 -9.04 32.20
N LEU A 388 -26.10 -10.20 32.69
CA LEU A 388 -27.53 -10.48 32.87
C LEU A 388 -28.14 -9.66 34.02
N ALA A 389 -27.37 -9.34 35.06
CA ALA A 389 -27.80 -8.46 36.16
C ALA A 389 -27.97 -7.01 35.67
N GLY A 390 -26.98 -6.46 34.96
CA GLY A 390 -27.02 -5.11 34.39
C GLY A 390 -28.17 -4.88 33.41
N SER A 391 -28.46 -5.88 32.58
CA SER A 391 -29.61 -5.86 31.65
C SER A 391 -30.97 -5.79 32.35
N ARG A 392 -31.06 -6.19 33.63
CA ARG A 392 -32.31 -6.13 34.44
C ARG A 392 -32.49 -4.78 35.13
N GLU A 393 -31.41 -4.08 35.45
CA GLU A 393 -31.45 -2.79 36.15
C GLU A 393 -31.75 -1.59 35.22
N GLY A 394 -31.40 -1.69 33.93
CA GLY A 394 -31.78 -0.70 32.90
C GLY A 394 -33.26 -0.70 32.47
N GLY A 395 -34.08 -1.58 33.05
CA GLY A 395 -35.48 -1.79 32.69
C GLY A 395 -36.47 -0.82 33.35
N SER A 396 -36.35 0.49 33.11
CA SER A 396 -37.41 1.47 33.46
C SER A 396 -37.45 2.76 32.61
N ALA A 397 -36.68 2.86 31.52
CA ALA A 397 -36.88 3.92 30.53
C ALA A 397 -37.53 3.33 29.27
N SER A 398 -38.67 3.89 28.88
CA SER A 398 -39.46 3.47 27.72
C SER A 398 -38.60 3.39 26.46
N ARG A 399 -38.71 2.27 25.72
CA ARG A 399 -38.28 2.19 24.32
C ARG A 399 -39.08 3.19 23.48
N SER A 400 -38.62 4.44 23.40
CA SER A 400 -39.14 5.42 22.44
C SER A 400 -38.50 5.14 21.09
N SER A 401 -39.23 4.41 20.26
CA SER A 401 -39.07 4.44 18.81
C SER A 401 -39.46 5.83 18.31
N ASP A 402 -38.51 6.74 18.17
CA ASP A 402 -38.54 7.89 17.23
C ASP A 402 -37.34 8.81 17.52
N ALA A 403 -36.22 8.58 16.84
CA ALA A 403 -35.18 9.59 16.67
C ALA A 403 -34.55 9.44 15.27
N PRO A 404 -34.73 10.42 14.37
CA PRO A 404 -34.18 10.39 13.03
C PRO A 404 -32.72 10.87 13.03
N GLY A 405 -31.86 10.11 12.33
CA GLY A 405 -30.62 10.61 11.71
C GLY A 405 -29.75 11.55 12.55
N GLY A 406 -29.17 11.04 13.64
CA GLY A 406 -28.09 11.72 14.36
C GLY A 406 -26.74 11.29 13.80
N THR A 407 -25.96 12.24 13.31
CA THR A 407 -24.53 12.08 12.96
C THR A 407 -23.73 11.65 14.19
N TYR A 408 -23.38 10.36 14.28
CA TYR A 408 -22.41 9.85 15.25
C TYR A 408 -21.01 10.33 14.87
N GLY A 409 -20.56 11.38 15.53
CA GLY A 409 -19.20 11.90 15.41
C GLY A 409 -18.19 11.03 16.16
N THR A 410 -17.17 10.60 15.43
CA THR A 410 -15.75 10.71 15.81
C THR A 410 -15.26 10.11 17.14
N ALA A 411 -15.22 8.77 17.26
CA ALA A 411 -14.11 8.01 17.88
C ALA A 411 -14.44 6.51 17.89
N ALA A 412 -13.53 5.67 17.39
CA ALA A 412 -13.32 4.23 17.71
C ALA A 412 -14.51 3.24 17.87
N GLY A 413 -15.75 3.62 17.59
CA GLY A 413 -16.93 2.78 17.76
C GLY A 413 -17.06 1.69 16.69
N ALA A 414 -17.69 0.58 17.06
CA ALA A 414 -18.17 -0.40 16.09
C ALA A 414 -19.21 0.23 15.17
N CYS A 415 -19.04 0.08 13.87
CA CYS A 415 -19.92 0.67 12.87
C CYS A 415 -20.15 -0.26 11.68
N THR A 416 -21.10 0.10 10.83
CA THR A 416 -21.37 -0.64 9.59
C THR A 416 -20.25 -0.41 8.58
N MET A 417 -20.06 -1.33 7.66
CA MET A 417 -19.07 -1.15 6.59
C MET A 417 -19.39 0.05 5.67
N ALA A 418 -20.66 0.47 5.60
CA ALA A 418 -21.04 1.68 4.86
C ALA A 418 -20.46 2.95 5.48
N GLU A 419 -20.44 3.04 6.82
CA GLU A 419 -19.85 4.14 7.58
C GLU A 419 -18.32 4.10 7.48
N VAL A 420 -17.71 2.92 7.63
CA VAL A 420 -16.26 2.71 7.42
C VAL A 420 -15.85 3.16 6.01
N ALA A 421 -16.59 2.77 4.98
CA ALA A 421 -16.30 3.17 3.61
C ALA A 421 -16.43 4.68 3.40
N GLY A 422 -17.38 5.35 4.09
CA GLY A 422 -17.48 6.81 4.09
C GLY A 422 -16.25 7.49 4.67
N ARG A 423 -15.77 7.00 5.82
CA ARG A 423 -14.52 7.52 6.42
C ARG A 423 -13.31 7.25 5.55
N LEU A 424 -13.21 6.05 4.98
CA LEU A 424 -12.11 5.69 4.07
C LEU A 424 -12.12 6.54 2.80
N GLU A 425 -13.27 6.91 2.25
CA GLU A 425 -13.37 7.81 1.11
C GLU A 425 -12.72 9.17 1.41
N GLU A 426 -12.98 9.76 2.59
CA GLU A 426 -12.33 11.01 3.03
C GLU A 426 -10.81 10.87 3.10
N ILE A 427 -10.34 9.76 3.69
CA ILE A 427 -8.91 9.44 3.79
C ILE A 427 -8.31 9.29 2.39
N TYR A 428 -8.98 8.59 1.48
CA TYR A 428 -8.50 8.37 0.11
C TYR A 428 -8.36 9.69 -0.65
N LEU A 429 -9.38 10.56 -0.59
CA LEU A 429 -9.35 11.85 -1.26
C LEU A 429 -8.25 12.75 -0.69
N ARG A 430 -8.08 12.77 0.64
CA ARG A 430 -6.99 13.51 1.30
C ARG A 430 -5.61 12.99 0.87
N THR A 431 -5.43 11.67 0.85
CA THR A 431 -4.18 11.01 0.43
C THR A 431 -3.86 11.27 -1.05
N ILE A 432 -4.87 11.26 -1.93
CA ILE A 432 -4.66 11.59 -3.35
C ILE A 432 -4.31 13.08 -3.49
N ALA A 433 -4.98 13.96 -2.75
CA ALA A 433 -4.72 15.40 -2.82
C ALA A 433 -3.29 15.75 -2.37
N SER A 434 -2.80 15.13 -1.27
CA SER A 434 -1.44 15.38 -0.78
C SER A 434 -0.34 14.84 -1.69
N THR A 435 -0.63 13.79 -2.45
CA THR A 435 0.31 13.16 -3.39
C THR A 435 0.30 13.79 -4.78
N SER A 436 -0.80 14.43 -5.18
CA SER A 436 -1.01 15.03 -6.51
C SER A 436 -0.56 16.50 -6.62
N GLY A 437 0.29 16.99 -5.70
CA GLY A 437 0.63 18.41 -5.46
C GLY A 437 1.23 19.22 -6.62
N ARG A 438 1.19 18.75 -7.88
CA ARG A 438 1.47 19.55 -9.08
C ARG A 438 0.35 19.39 -10.10
N HIS A 439 -0.55 20.38 -10.12
CA HIS A 439 -1.54 20.57 -11.20
C HIS A 439 -0.84 21.08 -12.47
N GLY A 440 -0.23 20.15 -13.21
CA GLY A 440 0.04 20.27 -14.64
C GLY A 440 -0.75 19.20 -15.39
N LEU A 441 -0.86 19.33 -16.72
CA LEU A 441 -1.39 18.28 -17.61
C LEU A 441 -0.81 16.92 -17.19
N SER A 442 -1.66 15.90 -16.99
CA SER A 442 -1.26 14.56 -16.54
C SER A 442 0.09 14.14 -17.11
N ALA A 443 1.11 13.97 -16.25
CA ALA A 443 2.44 13.62 -16.72
C ALA A 443 2.32 12.28 -17.41
N LYS A 444 2.70 12.25 -18.68
CA LYS A 444 3.36 11.05 -19.14
C LYS A 444 4.72 11.08 -18.44
N THR A 445 4.80 10.62 -17.18
CA THR A 445 6.09 10.16 -16.68
C THR A 445 6.50 9.10 -17.70
N PRO A 446 7.54 9.33 -18.51
CA PRO A 446 7.97 8.35 -19.47
C PRO A 446 8.45 7.18 -18.61
N ALA A 447 7.63 6.14 -18.46
CA ALA A 447 8.12 4.87 -17.97
C ALA A 447 9.27 4.56 -18.90
N ALA A 448 10.51 4.56 -18.38
CA ALA A 448 11.72 4.37 -19.18
C ALA A 448 11.40 3.32 -20.23
N GLY A 449 11.32 3.74 -21.50
CA GLY A 449 10.63 3.01 -22.55
C GLY A 449 11.11 1.56 -22.54
N HIS A 450 10.24 0.68 -22.04
CA HIS A 450 10.54 -0.69 -21.64
C HIS A 450 11.27 -0.81 -20.29
N SER A 451 10.48 -1.19 -19.27
CA SER A 451 10.86 -2.10 -18.19
C SER A 451 12.29 -2.61 -18.34
N LEU A 452 13.19 -1.94 -17.64
CA LEU A 452 14.48 -2.50 -17.28
C LEU A 452 14.20 -3.61 -16.27
N HIS A 453 13.75 -4.77 -16.78
CA HIS A 453 14.13 -6.15 -16.42
C HIS A 453 13.14 -7.17 -17.00
N VAL A 454 13.32 -7.51 -18.29
CA VAL A 454 13.16 -8.89 -18.74
C VAL A 454 14.56 -9.43 -18.93
N ARG A 455 15.07 -10.22 -17.97
CA ARG A 455 16.18 -11.12 -18.24
C ARG A 455 15.67 -12.16 -19.23
N GLY A 456 16.30 -12.19 -20.40
CA GLY A 456 16.24 -13.29 -21.36
C GLY A 456 14.86 -13.47 -22.01
N ILE A 457 14.69 -12.92 -23.22
CA ILE A 457 14.04 -13.54 -24.38
C ILE A 457 13.96 -12.44 -25.44
N GLY A 458 14.66 -12.66 -26.56
CA GLY A 458 14.56 -11.84 -27.77
C GLY A 458 15.73 -10.90 -28.00
N GLU A 459 16.81 -11.45 -28.56
CA GLU A 459 17.66 -10.70 -29.48
C GLU A 459 16.79 -10.13 -30.61
N VAL A 460 16.27 -8.92 -30.42
CA VAL A 460 15.83 -8.11 -31.56
C VAL A 460 16.96 -7.14 -31.83
N SER A 461 17.77 -7.52 -32.82
CA SER A 461 19.01 -6.91 -33.25
C SER A 461 19.03 -5.39 -33.07
N THR A 462 20.09 -4.90 -32.43
CA THR A 462 20.51 -3.49 -32.34
C THR A 462 20.41 -2.75 -33.69
N ARG A 463 20.57 -3.46 -34.82
CA ARG A 463 20.40 -2.93 -36.18
C ARG A 463 18.98 -2.48 -36.54
N ARG A 464 17.92 -3.05 -35.96
CA ARG A 464 16.52 -2.68 -36.30
C ARG A 464 16.01 -1.48 -35.49
N ARG A 465 16.53 -1.28 -34.27
CA ARG A 465 16.26 -0.06 -33.46
C ARG A 465 16.96 1.18 -34.02
N MET A 466 18.19 1.04 -34.52
CA MET A 466 18.87 2.14 -35.20
C MET A 466 18.15 2.55 -36.50
N ARG A 467 17.54 1.61 -37.23
CA ARG A 467 16.74 1.93 -38.42
C ARG A 467 15.41 2.65 -38.12
N HIS A 468 14.77 2.41 -36.96
CA HIS A 468 13.57 3.15 -36.57
C HIS A 468 13.87 4.48 -35.88
N ALA A 469 14.98 4.59 -35.14
CA ALA A 469 15.50 5.87 -34.68
C ALA A 469 15.92 6.78 -35.86
N ALA A 470 16.39 6.19 -36.95
CA ALA A 470 16.70 6.88 -38.21
C ALA A 470 15.50 7.06 -39.17
N ALA A 471 14.33 6.45 -38.89
CA ALA A 471 13.14 6.51 -39.76
C ALA A 471 11.91 7.15 -39.10
N GLY A 472 12.00 7.59 -37.86
CA GLY A 472 11.09 8.61 -37.33
C GLY A 472 11.57 9.95 -37.83
N THR A 473 10.72 10.68 -38.57
CA THR A 473 10.94 12.07 -38.99
C THR A 473 11.74 12.80 -37.92
N VAL A 474 12.96 13.25 -38.25
CA VAL A 474 13.68 14.23 -37.45
C VAL A 474 12.70 15.39 -37.27
N ARG A 475 12.08 15.50 -36.09
CA ARG A 475 11.34 16.70 -35.73
C ARG A 475 12.41 17.77 -35.63
N PRO A 476 12.42 18.80 -36.49
CA PRO A 476 13.57 19.69 -36.66
C PRO A 476 14.01 20.36 -35.35
N ASP A 477 13.11 20.47 -34.37
CA ASP A 477 13.33 21.18 -33.10
C ASP A 477 13.58 20.25 -31.90
N TRP A 478 14.04 19.00 -32.11
CA TRP A 478 14.33 18.07 -31.00
C TRP A 478 15.83 17.86 -30.83
N ILE A 479 16.29 17.90 -29.57
CA ILE A 479 17.68 17.73 -29.18
C ILE A 479 17.85 16.52 -28.25
N ASN A 480 19.09 16.04 -28.11
CA ASN A 480 19.47 15.17 -27.01
C ASN A 480 20.19 15.99 -25.94
N ALA A 481 19.85 15.78 -24.68
CA ALA A 481 20.47 16.42 -23.53
C ALA A 481 21.04 15.38 -22.56
N ASP A 482 22.12 15.74 -21.87
CA ASP A 482 22.66 14.96 -20.74
C ASP A 482 22.73 15.89 -19.53
N LEU A 483 21.95 15.59 -18.49
CA LEU A 483 21.68 16.52 -17.39
C LEU A 483 22.58 16.32 -16.17
N HIS A 484 23.60 15.46 -16.26
CA HIS A 484 24.49 15.20 -15.13
C HIS A 484 25.89 14.84 -15.62
N ILE A 485 26.75 15.85 -15.76
CA ILE A 485 28.14 15.72 -16.22
C ILE A 485 29.06 16.44 -15.24
N HIS A 486 30.26 15.90 -15.03
CA HIS A 486 31.32 16.50 -14.23
C HIS A 486 32.54 16.82 -15.11
N SER A 487 33.29 17.85 -14.71
CA SER A 487 34.47 18.39 -15.35
C SER A 487 35.68 18.39 -14.40
N GLU A 488 36.84 18.82 -14.89
CA GLU A 488 38.07 18.98 -14.08
C GLU A 488 37.93 19.93 -12.87
N TYR A 489 36.87 20.73 -12.81
CA TYR A 489 36.55 21.56 -11.65
C TYR A 489 35.88 20.77 -10.51
N SER A 490 35.41 19.55 -10.79
CA SER A 490 34.92 18.63 -9.76
C SER A 490 36.07 17.85 -9.14
N LYS A 491 36.09 17.74 -7.81
CA LYS A 491 37.17 17.10 -7.02
C LYS A 491 37.56 15.67 -7.42
N ASP A 492 36.71 14.96 -8.16
CA ASP A 492 36.87 13.57 -8.55
C ASP A 492 36.72 13.34 -10.06
N CYS A 493 36.85 14.40 -10.85
CA CYS A 493 36.93 14.36 -12.30
C CYS A 493 38.13 15.19 -12.77
N VAL A 494 38.72 14.78 -13.90
CA VAL A 494 39.91 15.40 -14.52
C VAL A 494 39.69 15.59 -16.02
N THR A 495 38.42 15.73 -16.41
CA THR A 495 38.05 15.82 -17.82
C THR A 495 37.97 17.31 -18.22
N PRO A 496 38.81 17.77 -19.16
CA PRO A 496 38.81 19.18 -19.56
C PRO A 496 37.50 19.60 -20.22
N ILE A 497 37.10 20.85 -19.99
CA ILE A 497 35.85 21.41 -20.50
C ILE A 497 35.80 21.33 -22.03
N GLU A 498 36.88 21.68 -22.72
CA GLU A 498 36.97 21.68 -24.18
C GLU A 498 36.71 20.28 -24.74
N ALA A 499 37.26 19.26 -24.09
CA ALA A 499 37.07 17.87 -24.49
C ALA A 499 35.63 17.40 -24.25
N ILE A 500 34.97 17.86 -23.18
CA ILE A 500 33.54 17.61 -22.93
C ILE A 500 32.71 18.22 -24.06
N LEU A 501 32.95 19.48 -24.42
CA LEU A 501 32.21 20.19 -25.46
C LEU A 501 32.42 19.56 -26.85
N GLU A 502 33.66 19.21 -27.19
CA GLU A 502 33.98 18.50 -28.45
C GLU A 502 33.25 17.16 -28.50
N THR A 503 33.37 16.34 -27.45
CA THR A 503 32.72 15.02 -27.40
C THR A 503 31.18 15.15 -27.42
N ALA A 504 30.62 16.18 -26.77
CA ALA A 504 29.19 16.45 -26.81
C ALA A 504 28.68 16.71 -28.23
N ARG A 505 29.43 17.51 -29.01
CA ARG A 505 29.13 17.77 -30.44
C ARG A 505 29.25 16.50 -31.28
N GLU A 506 30.29 15.70 -31.07
CA GLU A 506 30.48 14.43 -31.77
C GLU A 506 29.34 13.42 -31.53
N ILE A 507 28.84 13.35 -30.29
CA ILE A 507 27.73 12.47 -29.90
C ILE A 507 26.37 13.01 -30.38
N GLY A 508 26.29 14.31 -30.70
CA GLY A 508 25.06 15.01 -31.08
C GLY A 508 24.18 15.36 -29.89
N LEU A 509 24.80 15.79 -28.78
CA LEU A 509 24.11 16.44 -27.67
C LEU A 509 23.87 17.90 -28.05
N GLY A 510 22.62 18.33 -28.02
CA GLY A 510 22.24 19.74 -28.24
C GLY A 510 22.18 20.54 -26.94
N ALA A 511 22.16 19.88 -25.78
CA ALA A 511 22.30 20.52 -24.48
C ALA A 511 23.07 19.63 -23.49
N ILE A 512 23.74 20.25 -22.53
CA ILE A 512 24.42 19.57 -21.42
C ILE A 512 24.24 20.34 -20.12
N ALA A 513 24.15 19.65 -18.98
CA ALA A 513 24.29 20.27 -17.67
C ALA A 513 25.60 19.80 -17.03
N ILE A 514 26.49 20.75 -16.76
CA ILE A 514 27.73 20.51 -16.01
C ILE A 514 27.41 20.83 -14.56
N ALA A 515 27.44 19.80 -13.71
CA ALA A 515 27.01 19.84 -12.32
C ALA A 515 28.18 19.43 -11.41
N ASP A 516 29.26 20.22 -11.43
CA ASP A 516 30.45 19.95 -10.64
C ASP A 516 30.15 19.99 -9.13
N HIS A 517 30.91 19.21 -8.35
CA HIS A 517 30.64 19.06 -6.93
C HIS A 517 30.97 20.32 -6.13
N ASN A 518 29.92 21.03 -5.69
CA ASN A 518 30.00 22.27 -4.92
C ASN A 518 30.77 23.40 -5.63
N GLU A 519 30.72 23.43 -6.97
CA GLU A 519 31.40 24.40 -7.83
C GLU A 519 30.56 24.70 -9.08
N ILE A 520 30.56 25.96 -9.53
CA ILE A 520 29.87 26.41 -10.75
C ILE A 520 30.81 26.94 -11.82
N GLU A 521 32.06 27.26 -11.48
CA GLU A 521 33.00 27.94 -12.37
C GLU A 521 33.19 27.16 -13.69
N GLY A 522 33.34 25.84 -13.61
CA GLY A 522 33.49 24.99 -14.80
C GLY A 522 32.27 25.05 -15.73
N ALA A 523 31.06 25.13 -15.18
CA ALA A 523 29.85 25.24 -15.97
C ALA A 523 29.70 26.63 -16.64
N VAL A 524 30.13 27.69 -15.97
CA VAL A 524 30.15 29.06 -16.52
C VAL A 524 31.14 29.17 -17.68
N ILE A 525 32.36 28.66 -17.49
CA ILE A 525 33.39 28.62 -18.53
C ILE A 525 32.90 27.81 -19.74
N ALA A 526 32.32 26.63 -19.50
CA ALA A 526 31.78 25.80 -20.56
C ALA A 526 30.67 26.50 -21.36
N ARG A 527 29.77 27.23 -20.69
CA ARG A 527 28.72 28.02 -21.37
C ARG A 527 29.31 29.08 -22.27
N ASP A 528 30.29 29.83 -21.78
CA ASP A 528 30.90 30.93 -22.51
C ASP A 528 31.74 30.41 -23.69
N THR A 529 32.45 29.29 -23.51
CA THR A 529 33.23 28.62 -24.56
C THR A 529 32.35 27.90 -25.60
N ALA A 530 31.21 27.36 -25.21
CA ALA A 530 30.32 26.63 -26.12
C ALA A 530 29.66 27.53 -27.18
N GLY A 531 29.49 28.82 -26.89
CA GLY A 531 28.84 29.76 -27.82
C GLY A 531 27.39 29.40 -28.17
N GLY A 532 26.73 28.59 -27.34
CA GLY A 532 25.35 28.13 -27.53
C GLY A 532 25.18 26.76 -28.20
N ASP A 533 26.27 26.10 -28.63
CA ASP A 533 26.22 24.75 -29.22
C ASP A 533 27.33 23.83 -28.65
N PRO A 534 27.01 22.88 -27.75
CA PRO A 534 25.68 22.64 -27.17
C PRO A 534 25.22 23.78 -26.24
N PHE A 535 23.91 23.86 -25.96
CA PHE A 535 23.39 24.73 -24.91
C PHE A 535 23.86 24.21 -23.54
N VAL A 536 24.63 25.01 -22.80
CA VAL A 536 25.15 24.61 -21.48
C VAL A 536 24.25 25.17 -20.38
N ILE A 537 23.67 24.27 -19.59
CA ILE A 537 22.98 24.60 -18.34
C ILE A 537 24.04 24.73 -17.26
N VAL A 538 24.15 25.93 -16.67
CA VAL A 538 24.98 26.16 -15.48
C VAL A 538 24.34 25.43 -14.30
N ALA A 539 25.01 24.40 -13.78
CA ALA A 539 24.52 23.59 -12.69
C ALA A 539 25.61 23.33 -11.64
N GLU A 540 25.17 22.88 -10.46
CA GLU A 540 26.04 22.53 -9.33
C GLU A 540 25.46 21.32 -8.62
N GLU A 541 26.26 20.26 -8.39
CA GLU A 541 25.87 19.16 -7.49
C GLU A 541 26.31 19.51 -6.05
N VAL A 542 25.37 20.10 -5.31
CA VAL A 542 25.58 20.58 -3.95
C VAL A 542 25.49 19.42 -2.97
N LYS A 543 26.53 19.26 -2.16
CA LYS A 543 26.55 18.30 -1.05
C LYS A 543 25.97 18.96 0.20
N THR A 544 24.75 18.57 0.54
CA THR A 544 24.04 18.99 1.75
C THR A 544 24.42 18.12 2.96
N SER A 545 23.93 18.45 4.14
CA SER A 545 24.07 17.62 5.34
C SER A 545 23.28 16.30 5.27
N GLU A 546 22.30 16.20 4.37
CA GLU A 546 21.35 15.08 4.29
C GLU A 546 21.36 14.35 2.93
N GLY A 547 22.21 14.75 1.99
CA GLY A 547 22.19 14.23 0.62
C GLY A 547 22.83 15.14 -0.41
N GLU A 548 22.78 14.75 -1.67
CA GLU A 548 23.16 15.59 -2.81
C GLU A 548 21.92 16.13 -3.53
N VAL A 549 22.03 17.35 -4.05
CA VAL A 549 21.00 18.00 -4.87
C VAL A 549 21.67 18.82 -5.96
N ILE A 550 21.12 18.78 -7.18
CA ILE A 550 21.59 19.60 -8.29
C ILE A 550 20.71 20.85 -8.40
N GLY A 551 21.34 22.01 -8.35
CA GLY A 551 20.70 23.25 -8.80
C GLY A 551 20.98 23.45 -10.29
N LEU A 552 19.94 23.56 -11.12
CA LEU A 552 20.06 23.88 -12.54
C LEU A 552 19.76 25.37 -12.77
N PHE A 553 20.39 25.95 -13.79
CA PHE A 553 20.24 27.37 -14.18
C PHE A 553 20.66 28.35 -13.07
N LEU A 554 21.73 28.01 -12.34
CA LEU A 554 22.27 28.84 -11.28
C LEU A 554 23.01 30.07 -11.83
N LYS A 555 23.08 31.12 -11.00
CA LYS A 555 23.81 32.36 -11.25
C LYS A 555 25.01 32.50 -10.31
N GLU A 556 24.85 32.03 -9.08
CA GLU A 556 25.85 32.08 -8.02
C GLU A 556 25.97 30.71 -7.35
N ARG A 557 27.18 30.43 -6.86
CA ARG A 557 27.50 29.18 -6.16
C ARG A 557 26.67 29.01 -4.89
N ILE A 558 26.23 27.79 -4.61
CA ILE A 558 25.52 27.46 -3.38
C ILE A 558 26.52 27.00 -2.30
N PRO A 559 26.44 27.51 -1.05
CA PRO A 559 27.29 27.02 0.02
C PRO A 559 27.06 25.54 0.34
N PRO A 560 28.13 24.72 0.50
CA PRO A 560 28.00 23.31 0.84
C PRO A 560 27.62 23.11 2.32
N ALA A 561 27.24 21.88 2.65
CA ALA A 561 26.95 21.40 4.02
C ALA A 561 25.77 22.09 4.74
N LEU A 562 24.99 22.90 4.04
CA LEU A 562 23.68 23.37 4.51
C LEU A 562 22.69 22.21 4.63
N SER A 563 21.58 22.44 5.32
CA SER A 563 20.47 21.47 5.30
C SER A 563 19.90 21.32 3.89
N PHE A 564 19.22 20.19 3.64
CA PHE A 564 18.55 19.98 2.36
C PHE A 564 17.57 21.13 2.10
N ASP A 565 16.75 21.48 3.09
CA ASP A 565 15.76 22.56 3.00
C ASP A 565 16.37 23.93 2.67
N GLU A 566 17.43 24.36 3.35
CA GLU A 566 18.11 25.63 3.08
C GLU A 566 18.72 25.65 1.68
N THR A 567 19.33 24.54 1.26
CA THR A 567 19.94 24.41 -0.08
C THR A 567 18.89 24.60 -1.17
N LEU A 568 17.72 23.98 -1.03
CA LEU A 568 16.62 24.15 -1.97
C LEU A 568 16.13 25.61 -2.01
N SER A 569 16.25 26.38 -0.92
CA SER A 569 15.76 27.77 -0.85
C SER A 569 16.65 28.64 -1.70
N LEU A 570 17.96 28.50 -1.52
CA LEU A 570 18.96 29.25 -2.27
C LEU A 570 18.89 28.95 -3.77
N ILE A 571 18.66 27.69 -4.16
CA ILE A 571 18.44 27.34 -5.59
C ILE A 571 17.22 28.11 -6.13
N LYS A 572 16.11 28.10 -5.40
CA LYS A 572 14.85 28.75 -5.83
C LYS A 572 14.94 30.27 -5.84
N GLU A 573 15.64 30.88 -4.89
CA GLU A 573 15.87 32.34 -4.82
C GLU A 573 16.58 32.87 -6.07
N GLN A 574 17.46 32.06 -6.67
CA GLN A 574 18.13 32.43 -7.92
C GLN A 574 17.24 32.29 -9.17
N GLY A 575 16.07 31.66 -9.04
CA GLY A 575 15.21 31.22 -10.14
C GLY A 575 15.66 29.89 -10.76
N GLY A 576 16.53 29.15 -10.08
CA GLY A 576 17.02 27.85 -10.51
C GLY A 576 16.00 26.73 -10.31
N LEU A 577 16.26 25.59 -10.96
CA LEU A 577 15.44 24.39 -10.82
C LEU A 577 16.13 23.37 -9.90
N VAL A 578 15.34 22.73 -9.04
CA VAL A 578 15.82 21.68 -8.13
C VAL A 578 15.75 20.33 -8.83
N TYR A 579 16.90 19.72 -9.06
CA TYR A 579 17.07 18.39 -9.64
C TYR A 579 17.66 17.45 -8.58
N VAL A 580 16.96 16.36 -8.24
CA VAL A 580 17.46 15.36 -7.27
C VAL A 580 18.21 14.26 -8.04
N PRO A 581 19.55 14.18 -7.94
CA PRO A 581 20.35 13.16 -8.61
C PRO A 581 20.29 11.81 -7.88
N HIS A 582 20.41 10.71 -8.64
CA HIS A 582 20.54 9.32 -8.16
C HIS A 582 19.82 8.96 -6.82
N PRO A 583 18.53 9.30 -6.63
CA PRO A 583 17.84 9.08 -5.37
C PRO A 583 17.73 7.58 -5.03
N PHE A 584 17.72 7.27 -3.74
CA PHE A 584 17.64 5.91 -3.19
C PHE A 584 18.88 5.03 -3.42
N ASP A 585 19.95 5.55 -4.03
CA ASP A 585 21.22 4.83 -4.10
C ASP A 585 21.86 4.74 -2.72
N ALA A 586 21.59 3.61 -2.04
CA ALA A 586 22.09 3.35 -0.68
C ALA A 586 23.62 3.22 -0.60
N LEU A 587 24.34 3.25 -1.73
CA LEU A 587 25.81 3.28 -1.78
C LEU A 587 26.37 4.72 -1.80
N ARG A 588 25.50 5.73 -1.87
CA ARG A 588 25.82 7.17 -1.93
C ARG A 588 25.06 7.94 -0.84
N THR A 589 25.46 9.19 -0.64
CA THR A 589 24.77 10.10 0.29
C THR A 589 23.58 10.74 -0.42
N THR A 590 22.40 10.16 -0.27
CA THR A 590 21.16 10.65 -0.88
C THR A 590 20.17 11.17 0.17
N PRO A 591 19.32 12.17 -0.16
CA PRO A 591 18.24 12.60 0.72
C PRO A 591 17.36 11.44 1.17
N SER A 592 16.92 11.48 2.43
CA SER A 592 15.99 10.47 2.95
C SER A 592 14.64 10.55 2.23
N TYR A 593 13.89 9.43 2.19
CA TYR A 593 12.55 9.42 1.59
C TYR A 593 11.64 10.49 2.22
N ARG A 594 11.74 10.67 3.54
CA ARG A 594 10.98 11.70 4.28
C ARG A 594 11.36 13.11 3.84
N ALA A 595 12.65 13.42 3.76
CA ALA A 595 13.11 14.73 3.28
C ALA A 595 12.62 15.04 1.86
N LEU A 596 12.56 14.03 0.98
CA LEU A 596 11.98 14.18 -0.36
C LEU A 596 10.47 14.46 -0.31
N VAL A 597 9.72 13.74 0.53
CA VAL A 597 8.26 13.94 0.69
C VAL A 597 7.94 15.33 1.26
N ASP A 598 8.65 15.74 2.30
CA ASP A 598 8.44 17.04 2.97
C ASP A 598 8.74 18.21 2.01
N ASN A 599 9.63 18.01 1.03
CA ASN A 599 10.05 19.00 0.04
C ASN A 599 9.47 18.81 -1.38
N LEU A 600 8.44 17.96 -1.57
CA LEU A 600 7.85 17.68 -2.90
C LEU A 600 7.47 18.94 -3.69
N HIS A 601 6.97 19.96 -2.99
CA HIS A 601 6.54 21.21 -3.59
C HIS A 601 7.69 22.01 -4.22
N ARG A 602 8.95 21.73 -3.84
CA ARG A 602 10.15 22.46 -4.28
C ARG A 602 11.01 21.66 -5.27
N ILE A 603 10.88 20.34 -5.31
CA ILE A 603 11.64 19.45 -6.21
C ILE A 603 11.05 19.50 -7.62
N ASP A 604 11.82 19.97 -8.60
CA ASP A 604 11.34 20.12 -9.99
C ASP A 604 11.49 18.86 -10.81
N VAL A 605 12.66 18.23 -10.70
CA VAL A 605 13.06 17.06 -11.49
C VAL A 605 13.68 16.03 -10.57
N ILE A 606 13.41 14.76 -10.84
CA ILE A 606 14.06 13.64 -10.15
C ILE A 606 14.73 12.72 -11.17
N GLU A 607 15.99 12.37 -10.93
CA GLU A 607 16.76 11.50 -11.81
C GLU A 607 16.26 10.05 -11.70
N ILE A 608 15.42 9.61 -12.64
CA ILE A 608 14.89 8.24 -12.65
C ILE A 608 15.83 7.25 -13.33
N TYR A 609 16.81 7.74 -14.07
CA TYR A 609 17.83 6.92 -14.71
C TYR A 609 19.21 7.56 -14.65
N ASN A 610 20.04 7.02 -13.76
CA ASN A 610 21.47 7.30 -13.70
C ASN A 610 22.24 6.10 -14.28
N ALA A 611 23.17 6.34 -15.22
CA ALA A 611 23.92 5.28 -15.89
C ALA A 611 25.01 4.60 -15.02
N LYS A 612 25.41 5.25 -13.92
CA LYS A 612 26.49 4.86 -13.01
C LYS A 612 25.99 4.18 -11.72
N VAL A 613 24.68 4.08 -11.55
CA VAL A 613 24.09 3.32 -10.44
C VAL A 613 24.38 1.83 -10.61
N ALA A 614 24.92 1.20 -9.55
CA ALA A 614 25.35 -0.20 -9.59
C ALA A 614 24.19 -1.20 -9.63
N LEU A 615 23.07 -0.86 -8.98
CA LEU A 615 21.87 -1.70 -8.88
C LEU A 615 20.69 -1.03 -9.56
N SER A 616 20.15 -1.65 -10.60
CA SER A 616 18.96 -1.16 -11.32
C SER A 616 17.71 -0.97 -10.45
N SER A 617 17.68 -1.57 -9.25
CA SER A 617 16.60 -1.40 -8.27
C SER A 617 16.48 0.03 -7.75
N PHE A 618 17.57 0.82 -7.74
CA PHE A 618 17.52 2.21 -7.30
C PHE A 618 16.85 3.10 -8.36
N ASN A 619 17.25 2.98 -9.64
CA ASN A 619 16.55 3.64 -10.77
C ASN A 619 15.05 3.27 -10.81
N LEU A 620 14.71 2.00 -10.54
CA LEU A 620 13.31 1.57 -10.47
C LEU A 620 12.55 2.19 -9.28
N SER A 621 13.23 2.44 -8.15
CA SER A 621 12.65 3.12 -6.99
C SER A 621 12.43 4.60 -7.28
N ALA A 622 13.39 5.24 -7.96
CA ALA A 622 13.29 6.62 -8.45
C ALA A 622 12.12 6.79 -9.42
N GLU A 623 11.99 5.89 -10.39
CA GLU A 623 10.84 5.88 -11.34
C GLU A 623 9.51 5.76 -10.59
N ARG A 624 9.42 4.88 -9.58
CA ARG A 624 8.20 4.71 -8.78
C ARG A 624 7.87 5.96 -7.98
N PHE A 625 8.87 6.58 -7.36
CA PHE A 625 8.69 7.83 -6.60
C PHE A 625 8.21 8.97 -7.50
N ALA A 626 8.88 9.17 -8.64
CA ALA A 626 8.52 10.19 -9.63
C ALA A 626 7.08 10.03 -10.12
N ALA A 627 6.71 8.80 -10.48
CA ALA A 627 5.36 8.48 -10.93
C ALA A 627 4.31 8.71 -9.83
N LYS A 628 4.63 8.33 -8.59
CA LYS A 628 3.71 8.46 -7.45
C LYS A 628 3.38 9.89 -7.09
N TYR A 629 4.38 10.77 -7.08
CA TYR A 629 4.22 12.17 -6.71
C TYR A 629 4.12 13.11 -7.92
N ASN A 630 3.94 12.55 -9.13
CA ASN A 630 3.81 13.30 -10.39
C ASN A 630 4.95 14.32 -10.62
N ILE A 631 6.18 13.91 -10.33
CA ILE A 631 7.40 14.72 -10.53
C ILE A 631 7.96 14.45 -11.92
N VAL A 632 8.50 15.49 -12.56
CA VAL A 632 9.13 15.39 -13.87
C VAL A 632 10.36 14.49 -13.79
N ALA A 633 10.47 13.58 -14.76
CA ALA A 633 11.57 12.63 -14.84
C ALA A 633 12.81 13.24 -15.49
N GLY A 634 13.96 13.08 -14.85
CA GLY A 634 15.29 13.38 -15.39
C GLY A 634 16.11 12.11 -15.63
N ALA A 635 17.19 12.26 -16.39
CA ALA A 635 18.19 11.23 -16.62
C ALA A 635 19.55 11.90 -16.90
N GLY A 636 20.61 11.24 -16.44
CA GLY A 636 21.95 11.77 -16.51
C GLY A 636 23.00 10.66 -16.54
N SER A 637 24.10 10.91 -17.25
CA SER A 637 25.19 9.93 -17.35
C SER A 637 26.05 9.86 -16.09
N ASP A 638 26.06 10.92 -15.26
CA ASP A 638 26.97 11.09 -14.12
C ASP A 638 28.42 10.90 -14.61
N ALA A 639 28.70 11.50 -15.77
CA ALA A 639 29.95 11.31 -16.49
C ALA A 639 31.10 12.03 -15.80
N HIS A 640 32.11 11.25 -15.38
CA HIS A 640 33.39 11.77 -14.87
C HIS A 640 34.56 11.48 -15.83
N VAL A 641 34.26 10.82 -16.95
CA VAL A 641 35.19 10.49 -18.03
C VAL A 641 34.46 10.62 -19.36
N LEU A 642 35.16 10.99 -20.43
CA LEU A 642 34.57 11.21 -21.76
C LEU A 642 33.81 9.98 -22.27
N GLN A 643 34.30 8.77 -21.96
CA GLN A 643 33.66 7.53 -22.36
C GLN A 643 32.30 7.31 -21.69
N ALA A 644 31.97 8.01 -20.60
CA ALA A 644 30.66 7.94 -19.94
C ALA A 644 29.65 8.95 -20.51
N LEU A 645 30.09 10.00 -21.19
CA LEU A 645 29.23 11.04 -21.75
C LEU A 645 28.17 10.45 -22.69
N GLY A 646 26.91 10.85 -22.52
CA GLY A 646 25.78 10.37 -23.34
C GLY A 646 25.41 8.90 -23.15
N THR A 647 25.83 8.26 -22.05
CA THR A 647 25.37 6.90 -21.69
C THR A 647 23.93 6.87 -21.18
N ALA A 648 23.46 7.98 -20.62
CA ALA A 648 22.06 8.31 -20.44
C ALA A 648 21.82 9.68 -21.07
N MET A 649 20.76 9.79 -21.85
CA MET A 649 20.38 11.04 -22.51
C MET A 649 18.87 11.21 -22.45
N ILE A 650 18.42 12.45 -22.56
CA ILE A 650 17.04 12.84 -22.68
C ILE A 650 16.84 13.38 -24.09
N ARG A 651 15.94 12.78 -24.85
CA ARG A 651 15.50 13.29 -26.15
C ARG A 651 14.26 14.14 -25.93
N MET A 652 14.35 15.44 -26.21
CA MET A 652 13.34 16.43 -25.86
C MET A 652 13.26 17.56 -26.90
N PRO A 653 12.16 18.34 -26.95
CA PRO A 653 12.14 19.60 -27.68
C PRO A 653 13.29 20.53 -27.24
N SER A 654 13.79 21.34 -28.17
CA SER A 654 14.75 22.41 -27.86
C SER A 654 14.13 23.45 -26.93
N PHE A 655 14.96 24.03 -26.07
CA PHE A 655 14.56 25.02 -25.08
C PHE A 655 15.59 26.14 -25.01
N THR A 656 15.21 27.25 -24.40
CA THR A 656 16.07 28.46 -24.27
C THR A 656 16.16 28.99 -22.85
N ASP A 657 15.29 28.53 -21.96
CA ASP A 657 15.12 29.06 -20.60
C ASP A 657 14.58 27.96 -19.67
N PRO A 658 14.58 28.16 -18.34
CA PRO A 658 14.13 27.15 -17.39
C PRO A 658 12.67 26.72 -17.58
N GLN A 659 11.79 27.62 -18.03
CA GLN A 659 10.37 27.32 -18.21
C GLN A 659 10.14 26.46 -19.45
N SER A 660 10.75 26.82 -20.58
CA SER A 660 10.72 26.00 -21.81
C SER A 660 11.44 24.66 -21.62
N PHE A 661 12.50 24.62 -20.81
CA PHE A 661 13.17 23.38 -20.40
C PHE A 661 12.22 22.42 -19.68
N MET A 662 11.50 22.91 -18.66
CA MET A 662 10.53 22.10 -17.93
C MET A 662 9.45 21.59 -18.87
N ALA A 663 8.86 22.45 -19.72
CA ALA A 663 7.86 22.04 -20.71
C ALA A 663 8.39 20.95 -21.66
N ALA A 664 9.64 21.07 -22.11
CA ALA A 664 10.28 20.07 -22.96
C ALA A 664 10.50 18.73 -22.23
N LEU A 665 10.86 18.75 -20.94
CA LEU A 665 11.02 17.52 -20.14
C LEU A 665 9.71 16.75 -19.96
N TRP A 666 8.56 17.43 -19.91
CA TRP A 666 7.25 16.77 -19.84
C TRP A 666 6.93 15.88 -21.05
N GLU A 667 7.53 16.16 -22.21
CA GLU A 667 7.33 15.40 -23.45
C GLU A 667 8.51 14.46 -23.78
N ALA A 668 9.53 14.43 -22.92
CA ALA A 668 10.82 13.85 -23.26
C ALA A 668 10.83 12.31 -23.21
N ASP A 669 11.74 11.72 -23.98
CA ASP A 669 12.05 10.29 -23.95
C ASP A 669 13.45 10.06 -23.35
N ILE A 670 13.58 9.10 -22.43
CA ILE A 670 14.89 8.71 -21.88
C ILE A 670 15.56 7.65 -22.79
N ILE A 671 16.79 7.92 -23.19
CA ILE A 671 17.63 7.05 -24.01
C ILE A 671 18.79 6.54 -23.15
N ALA A 672 18.83 5.22 -22.93
CA ALA A 672 19.93 4.56 -22.21
C ALA A 672 20.82 3.75 -23.15
N ARG A 673 22.13 4.03 -23.15
CA ARG A 673 23.17 3.25 -23.83
C ARG A 673 24.00 2.51 -22.79
N ARG A 674 23.79 1.20 -22.67
CA ARG A 674 24.55 0.37 -21.72
C ARG A 674 26.04 0.34 -22.10
N LYS A 675 26.89 0.89 -21.23
CA LYS A 675 28.33 0.61 -21.18
C LYS A 675 28.62 -0.19 -19.90
N ASN A 676 29.72 -0.94 -19.87
CA ASN A 676 30.08 -1.75 -18.70
C ASN A 676 30.46 -0.82 -17.54
N LEU A 677 29.71 -0.89 -16.44
CA LEU A 677 29.90 -0.06 -15.25
C LEU A 677 31.31 -0.21 -14.66
N LEU A 678 31.80 -1.45 -14.55
CA LEU A 678 33.13 -1.74 -14.04
C LEU A 678 34.20 -1.09 -14.93
N TYR A 679 34.02 -1.15 -16.25
CA TYR A 679 34.92 -0.50 -17.19
C TYR A 679 34.97 1.02 -17.00
N LEU A 680 33.81 1.68 -16.85
CA LEU A 680 33.76 3.12 -16.61
C LEU A 680 34.36 3.50 -15.25
N GLN A 681 34.11 2.72 -14.20
CA GLN A 681 34.69 2.95 -12.88
C GLN A 681 36.21 2.73 -12.88
N SER A 682 36.71 1.69 -13.57
CA SER A 682 38.15 1.46 -13.73
C SER A 682 38.83 2.61 -14.46
N LEU A 683 38.22 3.16 -15.52
CA LEU A 683 38.75 4.33 -16.22
C LEU A 683 38.80 5.56 -15.31
N LYS A 684 37.75 5.82 -14.53
CA LYS A 684 37.74 6.92 -13.55
C LYS A 684 38.88 6.77 -12.54
N LEU A 685 39.02 5.58 -11.95
CA LEU A 685 40.07 5.32 -10.96
C LEU A 685 41.46 5.48 -11.58
N LEU A 686 41.71 4.92 -12.76
CA LEU A 686 42.98 5.05 -13.46
C LEU A 686 43.32 6.51 -13.75
N ARG A 687 42.38 7.30 -14.27
CA ARG A 687 42.61 8.71 -14.61
C ARG A 687 42.92 9.55 -13.36
N THR A 688 42.11 9.38 -12.31
CA THR A 688 42.30 10.10 -11.03
C THR A 688 43.54 9.65 -10.24
N THR A 689 44.03 8.42 -10.44
CA THR A 689 45.27 7.94 -9.79
C THR A 689 46.52 8.27 -10.59
N LEU A 690 46.47 8.26 -11.92
CA LEU A 690 47.61 8.63 -12.78
C LEU A 690 48.00 10.10 -12.58
N ASP A 691 47.03 11.02 -12.51
CA ASP A 691 47.31 12.45 -12.25
C ASP A 691 47.82 12.72 -10.84
N ARG A 692 47.50 11.86 -9.86
CA ARG A 692 48.06 11.96 -8.49
C ARG A 692 49.49 11.44 -8.37
N VAL A 693 49.93 10.60 -9.30
CA VAL A 693 51.25 9.94 -9.27
C VAL A 693 52.24 10.61 -10.23
N LEU A 694 51.74 11.34 -11.24
CA LEU A 694 52.51 12.17 -12.14
C LEU A 694 51.96 13.61 -12.10
N PRO A 695 52.36 14.45 -11.13
CA PRO A 695 52.18 15.88 -11.29
C PRO A 695 52.97 16.28 -12.55
N GLU A 696 52.38 17.08 -13.43
CA GLU A 696 53.17 17.80 -14.43
C GLU A 696 54.05 18.81 -13.70
N ASP A 697 55.22 18.33 -13.26
CA ASP A 697 56.49 19.05 -13.07
C ASP A 697 57.65 18.07 -12.85
#